data_AF-A0A7S2DZ66-F1
#
_entry.id   AF-A0A7S2DZ66-F1
#
_cell.length_a   1.000
_cell.length_b   1.000
_cell.length_c   1.000
_cell.angle_alpha   90.00
_cell.angle_beta   90.00
_cell.angle_gamma   90.00
#
_symmetry.space_group_name_H-M   'P 1'
#
loop_
_entity.id
_entity.type
_entity.pdbx_description
1 polymer ?
#
loop_
_entity_poly.entity_id
_entity_poly.type
_entity_poly.pdbx_seq_one_letter_code
_entity_poly.pdbx_strand_id
1 'polypeptide(L)'
;MARVHPVDMEWRRKSSPDTNADNWNCDSVIKRKTVAIVGAGVSGLGCAFHLSKDPRYDVHIIEAESTLGGHANTINIESLGNLPVDTGFMVMNDRNYPNLNGLFKELGVETIPTEMSFSVSVDDGEVEWSGTGLNGLFASRGNIISKDFYTMLRDVFKFNREAPSLLALPKDDPKTRLSMRDYLNANGYSQAFRRLYMVPLVGAIWSTDSAGVLGFDAVSLVSFMHNHQMLQILNRPHWKTPKFRSRDYVNKIALRLDAAGVKTYLNTTVTAITFLPPSNDGEDAIASSTRKRLSMVEKTGSVSCLDVDEIVFACHPYQSKKLLLSTSPLVNDSVRRNSATVEDTALSSGSSTEDFYVHNDPKIAQLIRVLDMFKYSTNEVFVHSDPALMPRQRRAWANWNYMVQQRPSSSLGTNTANEPTESPCFVTYWLNKLQHLESEVDVFVSLNPASPPAKALVHRRMTYSHPIYSLEVADAQVELTRLSGDTTGLWFCGAYLGYGFHEDGLRTGLQVAAALTGVPVPWNELVAVDCGSTAPKLPAPKSPVIVPTHLPLVPESPSRHSIPVSGSKAGGLIQLVRLFFEAVLRAFLWGPLERFCQFSVLHFLQKTIKVGRLEITLPDKSVIHFGQPRGNQVSCASILVKDSVFFVRVALEYDLGMARSYLAGEWEMIAPETGGNKTKESAAEAEGVALSSLFLLFIANREAENSGFKVGSLMTSWAGYFLNYLSLRIFKDNSLAGSRSNISAHYDLSNDLFKLFLDKGLMMYSCGLWDTTSPVSPCGNSTDDDAADESPCSIMDKEQSSFPQTSHRPYFGGTLEEAQDRKVDTLLSRLQLRTEHRLLDIGCGWGGLAIRAAEKYGCKVDGITLSKEQKRLAEERVRERGLEHLITFHLVDYRTYSLANPRAFDRIVSCEMIEAVGHNYYGSYFEAVDMLLAKDGVFVMQAITIPEARYEEVRHAADFINTIIFPGSNCPSVHALLAAMAKKSKLSLEKLDQLNLHYAETLREWRRRFHLRLDDVRSSGFDDLFIRCWRFYLCYCEAGFESQTIGLNILVFSRQGNRALEPLCDTAELVGPIAKDQKI
;
A
#
# COMPACT_ATOMS: atom_id res chain seq x y z
N MET A 1 -10.76 43.50 -33.23
CA MET A 1 -9.45 43.01 -33.73
C MET A 1 -8.71 42.48 -32.50
N ALA A 2 -8.30 41.23 -32.34
CA ALA A 2 -8.07 40.13 -33.26
C ALA A 2 -8.84 38.84 -32.85
N ARG A 3 -9.11 38.02 -33.87
CA ARG A 3 -9.95 36.82 -33.90
C ARG A 3 -9.36 35.66 -33.10
N VAL A 4 -10.20 34.97 -32.33
CA VAL A 4 -9.98 33.58 -31.91
C VAL A 4 -10.70 32.69 -32.94
N HIS A 5 -9.95 31.79 -33.59
CA HIS A 5 -10.47 30.79 -34.51
C HIS A 5 -10.83 29.51 -33.74
N PRO A 6 -11.94 28.83 -34.11
CA PRO A 6 -12.24 27.48 -33.66
C PRO A 6 -11.46 26.46 -34.51
N VAL A 7 -10.94 25.40 -33.90
CA VAL A 7 -10.42 24.24 -34.63
C VAL A 7 -11.11 22.99 -34.10
N ASP A 8 -11.77 22.33 -35.04
CA ASP A 8 -12.59 21.13 -34.96
C ASP A 8 -11.86 19.90 -34.37
N MET A 9 -12.59 19.12 -33.58
CA MET A 9 -12.27 17.71 -33.32
C MET A 9 -12.89 16.84 -34.41
N GLU A 10 -12.15 16.64 -35.50
CA GLU A 10 -12.42 15.59 -36.49
C GLU A 10 -11.94 14.22 -35.96
N TRP A 11 -12.90 13.34 -35.70
CA TRP A 11 -12.68 11.91 -35.47
C TRP A 11 -12.22 11.24 -36.77
N ARG A 12 -10.96 10.78 -36.82
CA ARG A 12 -10.43 10.01 -37.96
C ARG A 12 -11.03 8.60 -38.00
N ARG A 13 -11.95 8.41 -38.94
CA ARG A 13 -12.25 7.13 -39.60
C ARG A 13 -10.99 6.57 -40.26
N LYS A 14 -10.68 5.30 -40.01
CA LYS A 14 -9.94 4.42 -40.93
C LYS A 14 -10.60 3.04 -40.96
N SER A 15 -11.42 2.82 -41.97
CA SER A 15 -11.58 1.52 -42.61
C SER A 15 -12.00 1.76 -44.07
N SER A 16 -11.27 1.12 -44.99
CA SER A 16 -11.49 1.11 -46.44
C SER A 16 -12.64 0.16 -46.80
N PRO A 17 -13.31 0.32 -47.97
CA PRO A 17 -14.60 -0.31 -48.22
C PRO A 17 -14.44 -1.69 -48.89
N ASP A 18 -15.26 -2.64 -48.46
CA ASP A 18 -15.71 -3.72 -49.33
C ASP A 18 -17.14 -3.43 -49.76
N THR A 19 -17.31 -3.34 -51.07
CA THR A 19 -18.55 -3.13 -51.80
C THR A 19 -19.26 -4.48 -52.00
N ASN A 20 -20.39 -4.68 -51.33
CA ASN A 20 -21.56 -5.43 -51.81
C ASN A 20 -22.51 -5.71 -50.64
N ALA A 21 -23.62 -4.98 -50.56
CA ALA A 21 -24.93 -5.53 -50.23
C ALA A 21 -25.97 -4.39 -50.17
N ASP A 22 -26.99 -4.58 -50.99
CA ASP A 22 -28.17 -3.78 -51.16
C ASP A 22 -28.95 -3.45 -49.87
N ASN A 23 -29.63 -2.31 -49.93
CA ASN A 23 -30.92 -2.02 -49.28
C ASN A 23 -31.17 -2.66 -47.91
N TRP A 24 -30.77 -1.98 -46.83
CA TRP A 24 -31.60 -1.95 -45.62
C TRP A 24 -31.73 -0.51 -45.12
N ASN A 25 -32.93 0.01 -45.26
CA ASN A 25 -33.37 1.24 -44.64
C ASN A 25 -33.40 1.00 -43.12
N CYS A 26 -32.52 1.64 -42.36
CA CYS A 26 -32.41 1.47 -40.91
C CYS A 26 -32.55 2.80 -40.16
N ASP A 27 -33.63 3.54 -40.40
CA ASP A 27 -34.22 4.43 -39.38
C ASP A 27 -34.98 3.58 -38.34
N SER A 28 -34.33 2.54 -37.79
CA SER A 28 -34.85 1.90 -36.58
C SER A 28 -34.60 2.89 -35.44
N VAL A 29 -35.63 3.65 -35.08
CA VAL A 29 -35.65 4.47 -33.86
C VAL A 29 -35.19 3.57 -32.71
N ILE A 30 -33.95 3.73 -32.25
CA ILE A 30 -33.48 3.02 -31.07
C ILE A 30 -34.36 3.51 -29.92
N LYS A 31 -35.29 2.66 -29.49
CA LYS A 31 -36.19 2.93 -28.38
C LYS A 31 -35.32 3.20 -27.15
N ARG A 32 -35.27 4.46 -26.70
CA ARG A 32 -34.51 4.85 -25.51
C ARG A 32 -35.08 4.15 -24.29
N LYS A 33 -34.22 3.55 -23.45
CA LYS A 33 -34.62 3.01 -22.16
C LYS A 33 -34.76 4.15 -21.16
N THR A 34 -35.91 4.26 -20.50
CA THR A 34 -36.13 5.28 -19.46
C THR A 34 -35.65 4.77 -18.11
N VAL A 35 -34.83 5.57 -17.41
CA VAL A 35 -34.24 5.22 -16.10
C VAL A 35 -34.62 6.27 -15.06
N ALA A 36 -35.26 5.85 -13.96
CA ALA A 36 -35.48 6.69 -12.80
C ALA A 36 -34.41 6.47 -11.74
N ILE A 37 -33.72 7.53 -11.33
CA ILE A 37 -32.76 7.55 -10.22
C ILE A 37 -33.43 8.22 -9.02
N VAL A 38 -33.70 7.45 -7.97
CA VAL A 38 -34.38 7.91 -6.77
C VAL A 38 -33.34 8.28 -5.71
N GLY A 39 -33.17 9.59 -5.50
CA GLY A 39 -32.15 10.19 -4.65
C GLY A 39 -31.02 10.84 -5.46
N ALA A 40 -30.68 12.09 -5.14
CA ALA A 40 -29.67 12.89 -5.80
C ALA A 40 -28.46 13.18 -4.91
N GLY A 41 -28.10 12.23 -4.04
CA GLY A 41 -26.78 12.20 -3.42
C GLY A 41 -25.67 11.90 -4.44
N VAL A 42 -24.42 11.84 -3.98
CA VAL A 42 -23.27 11.58 -4.86
C VAL A 42 -23.38 10.30 -5.70
N SER A 43 -24.02 9.25 -5.17
CA SER A 43 -24.29 8.01 -5.90
C SER A 43 -25.25 8.21 -7.08
N GLY A 44 -26.37 8.88 -6.83
CA GLY A 44 -27.37 9.18 -7.86
C GLY A 44 -26.83 10.13 -8.91
N LEU A 45 -26.14 11.20 -8.49
CA LEU A 45 -25.51 12.16 -9.41
C LEU A 45 -24.42 11.51 -10.25
N GLY A 46 -23.57 10.67 -9.65
CA GLY A 46 -22.54 9.93 -10.39
C GLY A 46 -23.13 8.95 -11.41
N CYS A 47 -24.18 8.23 -11.03
CA CYS A 47 -24.92 7.33 -11.92
C CYS A 47 -25.52 8.10 -13.10
N ALA A 48 -26.25 9.19 -12.81
CA ALA A 48 -26.88 10.03 -13.83
C ALA A 48 -25.84 10.63 -14.77
N PHE A 49 -24.72 11.11 -14.24
CA PHE A 49 -23.67 11.73 -15.04
C PHE A 49 -23.07 10.76 -16.05
N HIS A 50 -22.82 9.52 -15.64
CA HIS A 50 -22.32 8.50 -16.57
C HIS A 50 -23.38 8.06 -17.58
N LEU A 51 -24.62 7.80 -17.14
CA LEU A 51 -25.73 7.43 -18.03
C LEU A 51 -26.05 8.52 -19.07
N SER A 52 -25.97 9.79 -18.68
CA SER A 52 -26.29 10.93 -19.55
C SER A 52 -25.40 11.05 -20.79
N LYS A 53 -24.24 10.36 -20.80
CA LYS A 53 -23.31 10.31 -21.93
C LYS A 53 -23.75 9.31 -23.01
N ASP A 54 -24.67 8.41 -22.71
CA ASP A 54 -25.15 7.39 -23.63
C ASP A 54 -26.55 7.75 -24.16
N PRO A 55 -26.70 8.04 -25.47
CA PRO A 55 -27.96 8.48 -26.05
C PRO A 55 -29.07 7.42 -26.04
N ARG A 56 -28.77 6.17 -25.65
CA ARG A 56 -29.75 5.09 -25.51
C ARG A 56 -30.62 5.22 -24.26
N TYR A 57 -30.31 6.11 -23.32
CA TYR A 57 -31.03 6.26 -22.05
C TYR A 57 -31.71 7.62 -21.93
N ASP A 58 -32.97 7.63 -21.45
CA ASP A 58 -33.67 8.83 -20.98
C ASP A 58 -33.64 8.84 -19.45
N VAL A 59 -32.86 9.75 -18.86
CA VAL A 59 -32.53 9.73 -17.42
C VAL A 59 -33.39 10.73 -16.67
N HIS A 60 -34.01 10.28 -15.58
CA HIS A 60 -34.82 11.08 -14.67
C HIS A 60 -34.24 10.99 -13.25
N ILE A 61 -33.94 12.13 -12.62
CA ILE A 61 -33.53 12.20 -11.21
C ILE A 61 -34.70 12.69 -10.37
N ILE A 62 -35.06 11.95 -9.33
CA ILE A 62 -36.11 12.32 -8.38
C ILE A 62 -35.48 12.56 -7.00
N GLU A 63 -35.59 13.77 -6.47
CA GLU A 63 -35.03 14.19 -5.19
C GLU A 63 -36.12 14.79 -4.29
N ALA A 64 -36.19 14.28 -3.06
CA ALA A 64 -37.18 14.69 -2.07
C ALA A 64 -36.91 16.11 -1.54
N GLU A 65 -35.64 16.52 -1.53
CA GLU A 65 -35.24 17.84 -1.07
C GLU A 65 -35.24 18.91 -2.17
N SER A 66 -35.12 20.17 -1.74
CA SER A 66 -35.07 21.34 -2.64
C SER A 66 -33.73 21.51 -3.35
N THR A 67 -32.74 20.66 -3.04
CA THR A 67 -31.37 20.78 -3.53
C THR A 67 -30.77 19.39 -3.79
N LEU A 68 -29.93 19.29 -4.81
CA LEU A 68 -29.12 18.10 -5.06
C LEU A 68 -27.95 18.00 -4.07
N GLY A 69 -27.34 16.83 -3.95
CA GLY A 69 -26.07 16.60 -3.23
C GLY A 69 -26.18 15.75 -1.97
N GLY A 70 -27.35 15.72 -1.31
CA GLY A 70 -27.55 14.95 -0.08
C GLY A 70 -26.54 15.34 1.02
N HIS A 71 -25.68 14.42 1.44
CA HIS A 71 -24.63 14.68 2.44
C HIS A 71 -23.48 15.57 1.92
N ALA A 72 -23.38 15.87 0.61
CA ALA A 72 -22.57 16.99 0.11
C ALA A 72 -23.29 18.32 0.38
N ASN A 73 -23.28 18.71 1.66
CA ASN A 73 -24.11 19.78 2.17
C ASN A 73 -23.27 20.98 2.61
N THR A 74 -23.27 22.01 1.77
CA THR A 74 -22.78 23.35 2.12
C THR A 74 -23.94 24.20 2.62
N ILE A 75 -23.82 24.78 3.81
CA ILE A 75 -24.74 25.80 4.33
C ILE A 75 -24.04 27.16 4.34
N ASN A 76 -24.82 28.25 4.39
CA ASN A 76 -24.24 29.58 4.60
C ASN A 76 -24.60 30.10 6.00
N ILE A 77 -23.63 30.68 6.70
CA ILE A 77 -23.83 31.27 8.02
C ILE A 77 -24.08 32.77 7.85
N GLU A 78 -25.35 33.18 7.91
CA GLU A 78 -25.77 34.58 7.68
C GLU A 78 -25.12 35.57 8.65
N SER A 79 -25.01 35.19 9.93
CA SER A 79 -24.42 36.01 10.99
C SER A 79 -22.93 36.31 10.80
N LEU A 80 -22.24 35.57 9.92
CA LEU A 80 -20.83 35.72 9.59
C LEU A 80 -20.63 36.14 8.13
N GLY A 81 -21.52 37.00 7.61
CA GLY A 81 -21.41 37.51 6.24
C GLY A 81 -21.74 36.47 5.17
N ASN A 82 -22.67 35.56 5.46
CA ASN A 82 -23.09 34.48 4.57
C ASN A 82 -21.97 33.48 4.24
N LEU A 83 -21.07 33.24 5.20
CA LEU A 83 -19.91 32.36 5.07
C LEU A 83 -20.32 30.92 4.72
N PRO A 84 -19.88 30.36 3.57
CA PRO A 84 -20.23 29.00 3.19
C PRO A 84 -19.36 27.95 3.91
N VAL A 85 -20.00 26.96 4.51
CA VAL A 85 -19.34 25.87 5.24
C VAL A 85 -19.95 24.51 4.89
N ASP A 86 -19.08 23.53 4.64
CA ASP A 86 -19.49 22.13 4.49
C ASP A 86 -19.75 21.49 5.86
N THR A 87 -20.81 20.69 5.95
CA THR A 87 -21.22 20.03 7.21
C THR A 87 -21.37 18.52 7.11
N GLY A 88 -21.22 17.96 5.89
CA GLY A 88 -21.21 16.51 5.64
C GLY A 88 -19.91 16.10 4.97
N PHE A 89 -19.89 16.05 3.64
CA PHE A 89 -18.64 15.83 2.89
C PHE A 89 -17.72 17.05 2.97
N MET A 90 -16.59 16.93 3.69
CA MET A 90 -15.65 18.03 3.93
C MET A 90 -14.26 17.81 3.34
N VAL A 91 -13.81 16.57 3.20
CA VAL A 91 -12.40 16.22 2.92
C VAL A 91 -12.25 14.97 2.07
N MET A 92 -11.16 14.92 1.31
CA MET A 92 -10.77 13.81 0.45
C MET A 92 -9.26 13.67 0.37
N ASN A 93 -8.75 12.61 -0.27
CA ASN A 93 -7.34 12.45 -0.59
C ASN A 93 -7.16 11.69 -1.93
N ASP A 94 -5.97 11.76 -2.52
CA ASP A 94 -5.73 11.21 -3.86
C ASP A 94 -5.86 9.69 -3.93
N ARG A 95 -5.45 8.99 -2.87
CA ARG A 95 -5.40 7.53 -2.81
C ARG A 95 -6.78 6.89 -2.65
N ASN A 96 -7.58 7.44 -1.74
CA ASN A 96 -8.85 6.85 -1.32
C ASN A 96 -10.06 7.40 -2.09
N TYR A 97 -9.89 8.43 -2.93
CA TYR A 97 -10.97 9.05 -3.70
C TYR A 97 -10.65 9.12 -5.21
N PRO A 98 -10.23 8.03 -5.86
CA PRO A 98 -9.81 8.07 -7.27
C PRO A 98 -10.94 8.47 -8.22
N ASN A 99 -12.17 7.99 -8.01
CA ASN A 99 -13.29 8.36 -8.88
C ASN A 99 -13.73 9.80 -8.65
N LEU A 100 -13.72 10.27 -7.40
CA LEU A 100 -14.05 11.66 -7.12
C LEU A 100 -13.01 12.61 -7.73
N ASN A 101 -11.73 12.25 -7.70
CA ASN A 101 -10.68 13.00 -8.40
C ASN A 101 -10.88 13.01 -9.90
N GLY A 102 -11.25 11.88 -10.50
CA GLY A 102 -11.59 11.79 -11.92
C GLY A 102 -12.77 12.71 -12.28
N LEU A 103 -13.85 12.64 -11.49
CA LEU A 103 -15.02 13.50 -11.65
C LEU A 103 -14.67 14.99 -11.48
N PHE A 104 -13.90 15.34 -10.45
CA PHE A 104 -13.50 16.72 -10.19
C PHE A 104 -12.63 17.27 -11.32
N LYS A 105 -11.73 16.45 -11.87
CA LYS A 105 -10.93 16.81 -13.03
C LYS A 105 -11.81 17.06 -14.26
N GLU A 106 -12.82 16.22 -14.51
CA GLU A 106 -13.73 16.39 -15.63
C GLU A 106 -14.64 17.62 -15.48
N LEU A 107 -15.10 17.89 -14.26
CA LEU A 107 -15.93 19.06 -13.94
C LEU A 107 -15.14 20.36 -13.77
N GLY A 108 -13.81 20.30 -13.62
CA GLY A 108 -12.97 21.45 -13.30
C GLY A 108 -13.20 21.97 -11.87
N VAL A 109 -13.32 21.09 -10.89
CA VAL A 109 -13.48 21.42 -9.46
C VAL A 109 -12.10 21.55 -8.83
N GLU A 110 -11.83 22.70 -8.19
CA GLU A 110 -10.55 22.98 -7.55
C GLU A 110 -10.53 22.44 -6.11
N THR A 111 -9.44 21.79 -5.73
CA THR A 111 -9.20 21.32 -4.36
C THR A 111 -7.95 21.96 -3.79
N ILE A 112 -7.95 22.17 -2.48
CA ILE A 112 -6.81 22.76 -1.74
C ILE A 112 -6.35 21.81 -0.63
N PRO A 113 -5.04 21.79 -0.29
CA PRO A 113 -4.54 20.99 0.82
C PRO A 113 -5.20 21.37 2.15
N THR A 114 -5.45 20.38 3.01
CA THR A 114 -5.95 20.57 4.37
C THR A 114 -5.33 19.53 5.31
N GLU A 115 -5.58 19.67 6.61
CA GLU A 115 -5.15 18.72 7.63
C GLU A 115 -6.35 17.95 8.20
N MET A 116 -6.12 16.75 8.70
CA MET A 116 -7.09 15.97 9.48
C MET A 116 -6.46 15.54 10.79
N SER A 117 -6.03 16.51 11.58
CA SER A 117 -5.55 16.22 12.93
C SER A 117 -6.69 15.72 13.81
N PHE A 118 -6.35 14.80 14.70
CA PHE A 118 -7.27 14.15 15.63
C PHE A 118 -6.85 14.39 17.08
N SER A 119 -7.82 14.56 17.97
CA SER A 119 -7.63 14.65 19.40
C SER A 119 -8.71 13.89 20.17
N VAL A 120 -8.37 13.56 21.41
CA VAL A 120 -9.28 12.95 22.37
C VAL A 120 -9.22 13.78 23.64
N SER A 121 -10.38 14.13 24.19
CA SER A 121 -10.54 14.68 25.53
C SER A 121 -11.50 13.80 26.33
N VAL A 122 -11.05 13.37 27.51
CA VAL A 122 -11.77 12.41 28.36
C VAL A 122 -12.02 13.00 29.74
N ASP A 123 -13.21 12.75 30.27
CA ASP A 123 -13.69 13.14 31.61
C ASP A 123 -13.48 14.64 31.89
N ASP A 124 -14.02 15.50 31.04
CA ASP A 124 -13.89 16.96 31.18
C ASP A 124 -12.40 17.41 31.29
N GLY A 125 -11.54 16.79 30.47
CA GLY A 125 -10.15 17.18 30.30
C GLY A 125 -9.15 16.57 31.28
N GLU A 126 -9.52 15.54 32.03
CA GLU A 126 -8.57 14.77 32.85
C GLU A 126 -7.46 14.17 31.98
N VAL A 127 -7.84 13.57 30.84
CA VAL A 127 -6.90 13.05 29.85
C VAL A 127 -7.18 13.69 28.51
N GLU A 128 -6.24 14.51 28.03
CA GLU A 128 -6.28 15.11 26.70
C GLU A 128 -4.99 14.80 25.94
N TRP A 129 -5.15 14.41 24.69
CA TRP A 129 -4.03 14.23 23.76
C TRP A 129 -4.47 14.49 22.32
N SER A 130 -3.52 14.88 21.48
CA SER A 130 -3.74 15.02 20.04
C SER A 130 -2.54 14.50 19.24
N GLY A 131 -2.78 14.23 17.95
CA GLY A 131 -1.74 13.83 17.01
C GLY A 131 -0.85 14.97 16.50
N THR A 132 -1.01 16.21 16.98
CA THR A 132 -0.31 17.41 16.45
C THR A 132 1.06 17.63 17.09
N GLY A 133 1.91 16.60 17.07
CA GLY A 133 3.26 16.62 17.65
C GLY A 133 3.31 16.41 19.17
N LEU A 134 4.51 16.44 19.75
CA LEU A 134 4.74 16.08 21.17
C LEU A 134 3.98 16.95 22.16
N ASN A 135 3.79 18.24 21.85
CA ASN A 135 3.07 19.15 22.74
C ASN A 135 1.56 18.86 22.76
N GLY A 136 1.02 18.30 21.67
CA GLY A 136 -0.35 17.78 21.58
C GLY A 136 -0.49 16.39 22.20
N LEU A 137 0.48 15.50 21.97
CA LEU A 137 0.49 14.14 22.56
C LEU A 137 0.50 14.19 24.09
N PHE A 138 1.31 15.09 24.66
CA PHE A 138 1.34 15.38 26.09
C PHE A 138 0.60 16.68 26.41
N ALA A 139 -0.58 16.88 25.79
CA ALA A 139 -1.39 18.04 26.07
C ALA A 139 -1.64 18.14 27.58
N SER A 140 -2.29 17.12 28.14
CA SER A 140 -2.26 16.88 29.59
C SER A 140 -0.86 16.43 30.01
N ARG A 141 -0.16 17.25 30.81
CA ARG A 141 1.19 16.93 31.29
C ARG A 141 1.23 15.69 32.21
N GLY A 142 0.12 15.36 32.85
CA GLY A 142 -0.03 14.10 33.60
C GLY A 142 0.17 12.85 32.74
N ASN A 143 -0.03 12.92 31.42
CA ASN A 143 0.19 11.79 30.50
C ASN A 143 1.65 11.33 30.50
N ILE A 144 2.61 12.19 30.87
CA ILE A 144 4.05 11.88 30.91
C ILE A 144 4.37 10.79 31.94
N ILE A 145 3.54 10.63 32.98
CA ILE A 145 3.72 9.63 34.05
C ILE A 145 2.56 8.63 34.12
N SER A 146 1.58 8.72 33.22
CA SER A 146 0.38 7.89 33.26
C SER A 146 0.64 6.49 32.70
N LYS A 147 0.56 5.47 33.56
CA LYS A 147 0.68 4.06 33.17
C LYS A 147 -0.35 3.67 32.10
N ASP A 148 -1.59 4.12 32.23
CA ASP A 148 -2.65 3.82 31.28
C ASP A 148 -2.40 4.46 29.91
N PHE A 149 -1.86 5.68 29.90
CA PHE A 149 -1.50 6.37 28.66
C PHE A 149 -0.40 5.63 27.89
N TYR A 150 0.68 5.21 28.56
CA TYR A 150 1.72 4.39 27.91
C TYR A 150 1.24 2.99 27.54
N THR A 151 0.32 2.41 28.32
CA THR A 151 -0.32 1.11 27.98
C THR A 151 -1.14 1.24 26.71
N MET A 152 -1.91 2.33 26.57
CA MET A 152 -2.61 2.66 25.32
C MET A 152 -1.62 2.80 24.16
N LEU A 153 -0.55 3.60 24.31
CA LEU A 153 0.42 3.79 23.22
C LEU A 153 1.03 2.45 22.79
N ARG A 154 1.49 1.63 23.73
CA ARG A 154 2.00 0.27 23.45
C ARG A 154 0.98 -0.56 22.66
N ASP A 155 -0.28 -0.54 23.07
CA ASP A 155 -1.33 -1.31 22.43
C ASP A 155 -1.72 -0.75 21.05
N VAL A 156 -1.57 0.56 20.80
CA VAL A 156 -1.66 1.15 19.44
C VAL A 156 -0.60 0.55 18.53
N PHE A 157 0.67 0.51 18.97
CA PHE A 157 1.74 -0.12 18.19
C PHE A 157 1.49 -1.61 17.96
N LYS A 158 1.01 -2.31 19.00
CA LYS A 158 0.62 -3.73 18.90
C LYS A 158 -0.49 -3.94 17.87
N PHE A 159 -1.55 -3.13 17.93
CA PHE A 159 -2.68 -3.21 17.02
C PHE A 159 -2.26 -2.96 15.58
N ASN A 160 -1.49 -1.90 15.35
CA ASN A 160 -0.96 -1.55 14.04
C ASN A 160 -0.13 -2.68 13.41
N ARG A 161 0.61 -3.43 14.22
CA ARG A 161 1.42 -4.58 13.79
C ARG A 161 0.58 -5.84 13.54
N GLU A 162 -0.33 -6.16 14.45
CA GLU A 162 -1.00 -7.48 14.47
C GLU A 162 -2.31 -7.49 13.67
N ALA A 163 -3.05 -6.37 13.62
CA ALA A 163 -4.33 -6.28 12.94
C ALA A 163 -4.29 -6.66 11.45
N PRO A 164 -3.30 -6.22 10.64
CA PRO A 164 -3.24 -6.58 9.22
C PRO A 164 -3.21 -8.09 8.95
N SER A 165 -2.70 -8.90 9.89
CA SER A 165 -2.67 -10.37 9.75
C SER A 165 -4.08 -10.98 9.64
N LEU A 166 -5.10 -10.29 10.17
CA LEU A 166 -6.50 -10.68 10.05
C LEU A 166 -6.95 -10.73 8.57
N LEU A 167 -6.41 -9.84 7.73
CA LEU A 167 -6.73 -9.74 6.31
C LEU A 167 -6.09 -10.86 5.47
N ALA A 168 -5.09 -11.57 6.02
CA ALA A 168 -4.39 -12.65 5.34
C ALA A 168 -5.02 -14.04 5.60
N LEU A 169 -6.00 -14.13 6.50
CA LEU A 169 -6.69 -15.37 6.82
C LEU A 169 -7.66 -15.79 5.70
N PRO A 170 -7.90 -17.11 5.52
CA PRO A 170 -8.98 -17.60 4.68
C PRO A 170 -10.34 -17.03 5.10
N LYS A 171 -11.23 -16.77 4.14
CA LYS A 171 -12.54 -16.14 4.42
C LYS A 171 -13.43 -16.96 5.36
N ASP A 172 -13.24 -18.28 5.40
CA ASP A 172 -13.95 -19.25 6.23
C ASP A 172 -13.32 -19.45 7.62
N ASP A 173 -12.16 -18.85 7.90
CA ASP A 173 -11.55 -18.91 9.24
C ASP A 173 -12.47 -18.23 10.27
N PRO A 174 -12.81 -18.87 11.41
CA PRO A 174 -13.70 -18.28 12.41
C PRO A 174 -13.28 -16.89 12.91
N LYS A 175 -11.98 -16.57 12.86
CA LYS A 175 -11.44 -15.28 13.26
C LYS A 175 -11.84 -14.13 12.33
N THR A 176 -12.21 -14.42 11.07
CA THR A 176 -12.67 -13.39 10.12
C THR A 176 -14.09 -12.93 10.38
N ARG A 177 -14.82 -13.58 11.30
CA ARG A 177 -16.20 -13.23 11.68
C ARG A 177 -16.31 -12.73 13.12
N LEU A 178 -15.25 -12.12 13.64
CA LEU A 178 -15.24 -11.54 14.98
C LEU A 178 -15.75 -10.10 14.97
N SER A 179 -16.54 -9.76 15.97
CA SER A 179 -16.77 -8.36 16.32
C SER A 179 -15.46 -7.71 16.78
N MET A 180 -15.37 -6.38 16.71
CA MET A 180 -14.22 -5.65 17.21
C MET A 180 -14.01 -5.92 18.71
N ARG A 181 -15.08 -6.09 19.49
CA ARG A 181 -15.02 -6.50 20.90
C ARG A 181 -14.31 -7.83 21.08
N ASP A 182 -14.74 -8.85 20.34
CA ASP A 182 -14.23 -10.21 20.48
C ASP A 182 -12.79 -10.30 19.97
N TYR A 183 -12.46 -9.60 18.89
CA TYR A 183 -11.09 -9.49 18.42
C TYR A 183 -10.17 -8.84 19.47
N LEU A 184 -10.60 -7.75 20.09
CA LEU A 184 -9.80 -7.06 21.11
C LEU A 184 -9.63 -7.91 22.38
N ASN A 185 -10.66 -8.66 22.76
CA ASN A 185 -10.61 -9.60 23.88
C ASN A 185 -9.66 -10.78 23.58
N ALA A 186 -9.83 -11.45 22.45
CA ALA A 186 -9.06 -12.62 22.06
C ALA A 186 -7.55 -12.33 21.96
N ASN A 187 -7.18 -11.11 21.61
CA ASN A 187 -5.80 -10.69 21.47
C ASN A 187 -5.25 -9.92 22.69
N GLY A 188 -6.03 -9.79 23.77
CA GLY A 188 -5.58 -9.21 25.04
C GLY A 188 -5.24 -7.72 24.97
N TYR A 189 -6.04 -6.91 24.26
CA TYR A 189 -5.89 -5.45 24.24
C TYR A 189 -6.48 -4.80 25.50
N SER A 190 -5.77 -3.83 26.06
CA SER A 190 -6.14 -3.17 27.32
C SER A 190 -7.39 -2.31 27.21
N GLN A 191 -8.02 -2.05 28.37
CA GLN A 191 -9.12 -1.10 28.46
C GLN A 191 -8.68 0.34 28.14
N ALA A 192 -7.45 0.71 28.50
CA ALA A 192 -6.88 2.02 28.17
C ALA A 192 -6.83 2.23 26.65
N PHE A 193 -6.42 1.22 25.88
CA PHE A 193 -6.44 1.27 24.41
C PHE A 193 -7.86 1.45 23.84
N ARG A 194 -8.83 0.68 24.35
CA ARG A 194 -10.22 0.79 23.92
C ARG A 194 -10.77 2.19 24.15
N ARG A 195 -10.61 2.68 25.37
CA ARG A 195 -11.20 3.92 25.85
C ARG A 195 -10.53 5.18 25.30
N LEU A 196 -9.19 5.19 25.21
CA LEU A 196 -8.43 6.39 24.87
C LEU A 196 -8.05 6.48 23.40
N TYR A 197 -8.21 5.40 22.61
CA TYR A 197 -7.82 5.36 21.20
C TYR A 197 -8.88 4.73 20.29
N MET A 198 -9.21 3.44 20.49
CA MET A 198 -10.05 2.71 19.53
C MET A 198 -11.47 3.27 19.42
N VAL A 199 -12.18 3.41 20.56
CA VAL A 199 -13.54 3.98 20.57
C VAL A 199 -13.54 5.42 20.07
N PRO A 200 -12.68 6.33 20.56
CA PRO A 200 -12.63 7.69 20.04
C PRO A 200 -12.35 7.78 18.54
N LEU A 201 -11.39 6.99 18.03
CA LEU A 201 -10.99 7.04 16.63
C LEU A 201 -12.11 6.54 15.71
N VAL A 202 -12.64 5.34 15.98
CA VAL A 202 -13.68 4.72 15.15
C VAL A 202 -15.00 5.47 15.30
N GLY A 203 -15.34 5.89 16.53
CA GLY A 203 -16.52 6.71 16.79
C GLY A 203 -16.48 8.01 16.00
N ALA A 204 -15.33 8.70 15.96
CA ALA A 204 -15.17 9.93 15.16
C ALA A 204 -15.39 9.72 13.66
N ILE A 205 -14.93 8.58 13.12
CA ILE A 205 -14.97 8.29 11.70
C ILE A 205 -16.39 7.94 11.23
N TRP A 206 -17.10 7.11 12.00
CA TRP A 206 -18.44 6.62 11.62
C TRP A 206 -19.60 7.29 12.35
N SER A 207 -19.32 8.26 13.21
CA SER A 207 -20.33 8.93 14.05
C SER A 207 -21.19 7.91 14.82
N THR A 208 -20.54 6.89 15.38
CA THR A 208 -21.19 5.78 16.09
C THR A 208 -20.76 5.73 17.55
N ASP A 209 -21.69 5.37 18.43
CA ASP A 209 -21.42 5.22 19.85
C ASP A 209 -20.45 4.05 20.15
N SER A 210 -20.05 3.94 21.42
CA SER A 210 -19.11 2.91 21.85
C SER A 210 -19.61 1.49 21.60
N ALA A 211 -20.91 1.24 21.68
CA ALA A 211 -21.50 -0.07 21.42
C ALA A 211 -21.37 -0.44 19.94
N GLY A 212 -21.67 0.50 19.04
CA GLY A 212 -21.50 0.33 17.60
C GLY A 212 -20.03 0.15 17.19
N VAL A 213 -19.08 0.87 17.80
CA VAL A 213 -17.65 0.63 17.57
C VAL A 213 -17.25 -0.80 17.96
N LEU A 214 -17.70 -1.26 19.13
CA LEU A 214 -17.35 -2.59 19.62
C LEU A 214 -18.08 -3.71 18.88
N GLY A 215 -19.25 -3.45 18.33
CA GLY A 215 -20.01 -4.36 17.45
C GLY A 215 -19.54 -4.36 15.99
N PHE A 216 -18.58 -3.50 15.63
CA PHE A 216 -18.09 -3.38 14.27
C PHE A 216 -17.45 -4.69 13.79
N ASP A 217 -17.68 -5.08 12.54
CA ASP A 217 -16.94 -6.19 11.92
C ASP A 217 -15.43 -5.92 11.90
N ALA A 218 -14.64 -6.75 12.58
CA ALA A 218 -13.20 -6.53 12.74
C ALA A 218 -12.45 -6.55 11.40
N VAL A 219 -12.84 -7.42 10.47
CA VAL A 219 -12.20 -7.50 9.15
C VAL A 219 -12.44 -6.22 8.36
N SER A 220 -13.69 -5.74 8.31
CA SER A 220 -14.05 -4.51 7.61
C SER A 220 -13.34 -3.30 8.18
N LEU A 221 -13.30 -3.17 9.52
CA LEU A 221 -12.62 -2.06 10.19
C LEU A 221 -11.11 -2.10 9.94
N VAL A 222 -10.47 -3.25 10.10
CA VAL A 222 -9.02 -3.40 9.84
C VAL A 222 -8.71 -3.14 8.36
N SER A 223 -9.55 -3.62 7.44
CA SER A 223 -9.42 -3.38 6.01
C SER A 223 -9.51 -1.89 5.70
N PHE A 224 -10.48 -1.19 6.29
CA PHE A 224 -10.58 0.27 6.18
C PHE A 224 -9.31 0.96 6.69
N MET A 225 -8.88 0.65 7.92
CA MET A 225 -7.72 1.27 8.54
C MET A 225 -6.43 1.00 7.74
N HIS A 226 -6.29 -0.19 7.16
CA HIS A 226 -5.17 -0.54 6.29
C HIS A 226 -5.20 0.27 4.98
N ASN A 227 -6.35 0.30 4.30
CA ASN A 227 -6.53 1.00 3.02
C ASN A 227 -6.34 2.52 3.15
N HIS A 228 -6.70 3.09 4.32
CA HIS A 228 -6.59 4.51 4.64
C HIS A 228 -5.28 4.88 5.35
N GLN A 229 -4.30 3.97 5.42
CA GLN A 229 -3.00 4.23 6.03
C GLN A 229 -3.10 4.71 7.49
N MET A 230 -4.04 4.13 8.24
CA MET A 230 -4.28 4.42 9.66
C MET A 230 -3.58 3.43 10.60
N LEU A 231 -3.11 2.29 10.08
CA LEU A 231 -2.30 1.30 10.81
C LEU A 231 -0.79 1.62 10.76
N GLN A 232 -0.41 2.75 10.18
CA GLN A 232 0.96 3.23 10.04
C GLN A 232 1.10 4.60 10.69
N ILE A 233 2.29 4.90 11.20
CA ILE A 233 2.54 6.12 11.97
C ILE A 233 3.01 7.27 11.07
N LEU A 234 3.54 6.91 9.89
CA LEU A 234 4.16 7.80 8.92
C LEU A 234 3.52 7.57 7.54
N ASN A 235 3.74 8.48 6.60
CA ASN A 235 3.03 8.49 5.31
C ASN A 235 1.52 8.50 5.47
N ARG A 236 1.01 9.46 6.24
CA ARG A 236 -0.43 9.72 6.26
C ARG A 236 -0.86 10.35 4.93
N PRO A 237 -2.07 10.06 4.43
CA PRO A 237 -2.55 10.67 3.21
C PRO A 237 -2.56 12.19 3.31
N HIS A 238 -2.15 12.87 2.24
CA HIS A 238 -2.34 14.32 2.13
C HIS A 238 -3.82 14.59 1.89
N TRP A 239 -4.44 15.29 2.84
CA TRP A 239 -5.85 15.63 2.78
C TRP A 239 -6.06 16.88 1.94
N LYS A 240 -7.19 16.91 1.24
CA LYS A 240 -7.67 18.02 0.43
C LYS A 240 -9.13 18.32 0.77
N THR A 241 -9.55 19.54 0.54
CA THR A 241 -10.95 19.97 0.64
C THR A 241 -11.33 20.75 -0.63
N PRO A 242 -12.58 20.69 -1.10
CA PRO A 242 -13.03 21.54 -2.20
C PRO A 242 -12.89 23.02 -1.86
N LYS A 243 -12.19 23.78 -2.71
CA LYS A 243 -11.93 25.21 -2.47
C LYS A 243 -13.21 26.02 -2.30
N PHE A 244 -14.19 25.72 -3.14
CA PHE A 244 -15.50 26.38 -3.17
C PHE A 244 -16.61 25.52 -2.53
N ARG A 245 -16.21 24.70 -1.55
CA ARG A 245 -17.08 23.76 -0.82
C ARG A 245 -17.69 22.67 -1.71
N SER A 246 -18.36 21.72 -1.10
CA SER A 246 -18.97 20.59 -1.80
C SER A 246 -20.06 21.02 -2.80
N ARG A 247 -20.74 22.15 -2.57
CA ARG A 247 -21.74 22.72 -3.49
C ARG A 247 -21.19 23.01 -4.89
N ASP A 248 -19.90 23.33 -5.05
CA ASP A 248 -19.33 23.65 -6.37
C ASP A 248 -19.43 22.48 -7.36
N TYR A 249 -19.02 21.28 -6.94
CA TYR A 249 -19.10 20.11 -7.82
C TYR A 249 -20.56 19.71 -8.07
N VAL A 250 -21.44 19.84 -7.07
CA VAL A 250 -22.87 19.54 -7.17
C VAL A 250 -23.54 20.47 -8.20
N ASN A 251 -23.19 21.75 -8.20
CA ASN A 251 -23.70 22.70 -9.20
C ASN A 251 -23.16 22.38 -10.59
N LYS A 252 -21.87 22.06 -10.71
CA LYS A 252 -21.25 21.72 -12.00
C LYS A 252 -21.82 20.45 -12.62
N ILE A 253 -22.04 19.41 -11.82
CA ILE A 253 -22.67 18.17 -12.31
C ILE A 253 -24.12 18.43 -12.71
N ALA A 254 -24.88 19.22 -11.95
CA ALA A 254 -26.25 19.60 -12.29
C ALA A 254 -26.34 20.32 -13.65
N LEU A 255 -25.43 21.27 -13.90
CA LEU A 255 -25.35 21.97 -15.19
C LEU A 255 -25.01 21.02 -16.35
N ARG A 256 -24.15 20.03 -16.13
CA ARG A 256 -23.82 19.01 -17.15
C ARG A 256 -25.00 18.11 -17.45
N LEU A 257 -25.76 17.72 -16.42
CA LEU A 257 -26.94 16.88 -16.54
C LEU A 257 -28.07 17.61 -17.29
N ASP A 258 -28.32 18.88 -16.95
CA ASP A 258 -29.29 19.73 -17.66
C ASP A 258 -28.93 19.89 -19.14
N ALA A 259 -27.65 20.18 -19.44
CA ALA A 259 -27.16 20.26 -20.82
C ALA A 259 -27.26 18.94 -21.60
N ALA A 260 -27.25 17.79 -20.91
CA ALA A 260 -27.44 16.47 -21.49
C ALA A 260 -28.94 16.06 -21.62
N GLY A 261 -29.86 16.93 -21.20
CA GLY A 261 -31.31 16.69 -21.27
C GLY A 261 -31.86 15.79 -20.16
N VAL A 262 -31.14 15.61 -19.05
CA VAL A 262 -31.59 14.84 -17.89
C VAL A 262 -32.70 15.59 -17.15
N LYS A 263 -33.84 14.96 -16.96
CA LYS A 263 -34.99 15.57 -16.27
C LYS A 263 -34.83 15.45 -14.76
N THR A 264 -34.87 16.57 -14.04
CA THR A 264 -34.68 16.60 -12.59
C THR A 264 -35.95 17.07 -11.87
N TYR A 265 -36.44 16.27 -10.92
CA TYR A 265 -37.62 16.55 -10.11
C TYR A 265 -37.19 16.80 -8.66
N LEU A 266 -37.09 18.07 -8.27
CA LEU A 266 -36.78 18.48 -6.89
C LEU A 266 -38.06 18.57 -6.06
N ASN A 267 -37.93 18.58 -4.73
CA ASN A 267 -39.06 18.61 -3.80
C ASN A 267 -40.11 17.53 -4.07
N THR A 268 -39.69 16.40 -4.64
CA THR A 268 -40.58 15.37 -5.16
C THR A 268 -40.26 14.05 -4.50
N THR A 269 -41.19 13.53 -3.71
CA THR A 269 -41.04 12.26 -3.00
C THR A 269 -41.71 11.15 -3.80
N VAL A 270 -40.97 10.09 -4.10
CA VAL A 270 -41.57 8.84 -4.58
C VAL A 270 -42.33 8.20 -3.41
N THR A 271 -43.59 7.86 -3.60
CA THR A 271 -44.45 7.29 -2.56
C THR A 271 -44.77 5.82 -2.80
N ALA A 272 -44.82 5.39 -4.05
CA ALA A 272 -45.09 4.00 -4.42
C ALA A 272 -44.44 3.60 -5.74
N ILE A 273 -44.21 2.29 -5.89
CA ILE A 273 -43.74 1.66 -7.13
C ILE A 273 -44.78 0.61 -7.53
N THR A 274 -45.13 0.56 -8.81
CA THR A 274 -46.05 -0.45 -9.34
C THR A 274 -45.43 -1.11 -10.57
N PHE A 275 -45.40 -2.44 -10.59
CA PHE A 275 -44.93 -3.18 -11.77
C PHE A 275 -46.10 -3.31 -12.75
N LEU A 276 -45.88 -2.86 -13.99
CA LEU A 276 -46.87 -2.85 -15.05
C LEU A 276 -46.80 -4.15 -15.86
N PRO A 277 -47.93 -4.73 -16.29
CA PRO A 277 -47.92 -5.93 -17.13
C PRO A 277 -47.18 -5.68 -18.46
N PRO A 278 -46.64 -6.75 -19.10
CA PRO A 278 -46.05 -6.63 -20.43
C PRO A 278 -47.08 -6.06 -21.41
N SER A 279 -46.69 -5.09 -22.23
CA SER A 279 -47.55 -4.55 -23.29
C SER A 279 -47.83 -5.62 -24.34
N ASN A 280 -49.10 -5.84 -24.72
CA ASN A 280 -49.55 -6.79 -25.76
C ASN A 280 -49.15 -6.38 -27.20
N ASP A 281 -48.17 -5.49 -27.37
CA ASP A 281 -47.79 -4.93 -28.66
C ASP A 281 -46.70 -5.77 -29.34
N GLY A 282 -47.11 -6.84 -30.04
CA GLY A 282 -46.36 -7.46 -31.15
C GLY A 282 -45.32 -8.56 -30.80
N GLU A 283 -45.18 -9.51 -31.73
CA GLU A 283 -44.53 -10.83 -31.62
C GLU A 283 -43.01 -10.90 -31.33
N ASP A 284 -42.34 -9.81 -30.94
CA ASP A 284 -40.94 -9.85 -30.50
C ASP A 284 -40.83 -9.89 -28.96
N ALA A 285 -41.41 -10.93 -28.37
CA ALA A 285 -41.30 -11.23 -26.94
C ALA A 285 -39.93 -11.86 -26.60
N ILE A 286 -38.85 -11.09 -26.73
CA ILE A 286 -37.55 -11.45 -26.16
C ILE A 286 -37.42 -10.81 -24.77
N ALA A 287 -37.63 -11.64 -23.73
CA ALA A 287 -37.29 -11.40 -22.32
C ALA A 287 -37.81 -10.09 -21.66
N SER A 288 -39.12 -10.04 -21.41
CA SER A 288 -39.80 -9.47 -20.21
C SER A 288 -38.94 -8.59 -19.27
N SER A 289 -38.72 -7.32 -19.63
CA SER A 289 -38.50 -6.25 -18.64
C SER A 289 -39.87 -5.64 -18.32
N THR A 290 -40.46 -6.06 -17.20
CA THR A 290 -41.70 -5.49 -16.67
C THR A 290 -41.46 -4.00 -16.40
N ARG A 291 -42.15 -3.10 -17.12
CA ARG A 291 -42.08 -1.65 -16.86
C ARG A 291 -42.54 -1.33 -15.44
N LYS A 292 -42.07 -0.23 -14.88
CA LYS A 292 -42.42 0.21 -13.52
C LYS A 292 -42.98 1.61 -13.54
N ARG A 293 -44.02 1.87 -12.75
CA ARG A 293 -44.59 3.19 -12.51
C ARG A 293 -44.17 3.69 -11.13
N LEU A 294 -43.53 4.86 -11.08
CA LEU A 294 -43.27 5.59 -9.86
C LEU A 294 -44.41 6.58 -9.60
N SER A 295 -45.07 6.46 -8.46
CA SER A 295 -46.00 7.49 -7.96
C SER A 295 -45.21 8.54 -7.20
N MET A 296 -45.39 9.81 -7.54
CA MET A 296 -44.60 10.93 -7.06
C MET A 296 -45.52 12.00 -6.46
N VAL A 297 -45.10 12.57 -5.33
CA VAL A 297 -45.80 13.67 -4.67
C VAL A 297 -44.82 14.83 -4.47
N GLU A 298 -45.14 15.97 -5.06
CA GLU A 298 -44.40 17.22 -4.83
C GLU A 298 -44.72 17.79 -3.44
N LYS A 299 -43.80 18.55 -2.83
CA LYS A 299 -44.06 19.26 -1.55
C LYS A 299 -45.27 20.20 -1.60
N THR A 300 -45.67 20.64 -2.79
CA THR A 300 -46.88 21.45 -3.05
C THR A 300 -48.18 20.64 -2.92
N GLY A 301 -48.10 19.31 -2.85
CA GLY A 301 -49.24 18.38 -2.81
C GLY A 301 -49.63 17.82 -4.18
N SER A 302 -49.01 18.27 -5.27
CA SER A 302 -49.29 17.76 -6.61
C SER A 302 -48.81 16.32 -6.78
N VAL A 303 -49.67 15.47 -7.35
CA VAL A 303 -49.38 14.05 -7.59
C VAL A 303 -49.12 13.82 -9.07
N SER A 304 -48.05 13.09 -9.39
CA SER A 304 -47.70 12.70 -10.76
C SER A 304 -47.20 11.26 -10.81
N CYS A 305 -47.13 10.69 -12.01
CA CYS A 305 -46.64 9.33 -12.25
C CYS A 305 -45.56 9.35 -13.33
N LEU A 306 -44.55 8.49 -13.19
CA LEU A 306 -43.48 8.30 -14.17
C LEU A 306 -43.29 6.82 -14.48
N ASP A 307 -43.49 6.44 -15.74
CA ASP A 307 -43.28 5.07 -16.22
C ASP A 307 -41.85 4.92 -16.75
N VAL A 308 -41.13 3.92 -16.25
CA VAL A 308 -39.72 3.67 -16.57
C VAL A 308 -39.43 2.21 -16.82
N ASP A 309 -38.33 1.95 -17.52
CA ASP A 309 -37.83 0.59 -17.75
C ASP A 309 -36.95 0.11 -16.58
N GLU A 310 -36.14 1.01 -16.00
CA GLU A 310 -35.20 0.71 -14.91
C GLU A 310 -35.37 1.70 -13.73
N ILE A 311 -35.20 1.21 -12.50
CA ILE A 311 -35.15 2.04 -11.28
C ILE A 311 -33.80 1.86 -10.60
N VAL A 312 -33.10 2.97 -10.35
CA VAL A 312 -31.89 3.03 -9.53
C VAL A 312 -32.23 3.67 -8.20
N PHE A 313 -32.22 2.89 -7.12
CA PHE A 313 -32.30 3.39 -5.75
C PHE A 313 -30.94 3.94 -5.32
N ALA A 314 -30.82 5.27 -5.33
CA ALA A 314 -29.69 6.02 -4.79
C ALA A 314 -29.98 6.62 -3.41
N CYS A 315 -31.07 6.17 -2.77
CA CYS A 315 -31.53 6.55 -1.43
C CYS A 315 -31.10 5.51 -0.37
N HIS A 316 -31.31 5.78 0.92
CA HIS A 316 -30.96 4.83 1.97
C HIS A 316 -31.80 3.52 1.89
N PRO A 317 -31.28 2.37 2.35
CA PRO A 317 -31.96 1.07 2.33
C PRO A 317 -33.33 1.04 3.00
N TYR A 318 -33.52 1.77 4.10
CA TYR A 318 -34.85 1.84 4.75
C TYR A 318 -35.88 2.59 3.89
N GLN A 319 -35.43 3.54 3.05
CA GLN A 319 -36.30 4.27 2.13
C GLN A 319 -36.69 3.37 0.94
N SER A 320 -35.71 2.69 0.33
CA SER A 320 -36.00 1.75 -0.76
C SER A 320 -36.84 0.56 -0.28
N LYS A 321 -36.59 0.03 0.93
CA LYS A 321 -37.45 -0.96 1.57
C LYS A 321 -38.89 -0.46 1.72
N LYS A 322 -39.09 0.77 2.18
CA LYS A 322 -40.44 1.36 2.31
C LYS A 322 -41.15 1.43 0.96
N LEU A 323 -40.44 1.80 -0.10
CA LEU A 323 -40.98 1.84 -1.46
C LEU A 323 -41.33 0.44 -1.98
N LEU A 324 -40.49 -0.56 -1.72
CA LEU A 324 -40.80 -1.95 -2.07
C LEU A 324 -41.93 -2.57 -1.24
N LEU A 325 -42.13 -2.13 0.01
CA LEU A 325 -43.28 -2.55 0.83
C LEU A 325 -44.59 -1.91 0.38
N SER A 326 -44.54 -0.68 -0.13
CA SER A 326 -45.73 0.02 -0.65
C SER A 326 -46.35 -0.65 -1.89
N THR A 327 -45.62 -1.60 -2.51
CA THR A 327 -46.13 -2.43 -3.60
C THR A 327 -47.01 -3.60 -3.09
N SER A 328 -47.30 -3.67 -1.78
CA SER A 328 -48.08 -4.71 -1.10
C SER A 328 -49.40 -4.15 -0.51
N PRO A 329 -50.58 -4.71 -0.84
CA PRO A 329 -51.89 -4.22 -0.39
C PRO A 329 -52.17 -4.54 1.09
N LEU A 330 -51.34 -5.35 1.76
CA LEU A 330 -51.52 -5.68 3.18
C LEU A 330 -51.25 -4.50 4.14
N VAL A 331 -50.68 -3.39 3.66
CA VAL A 331 -50.46 -2.18 4.49
C VAL A 331 -51.65 -1.21 4.44
N ASN A 332 -52.54 -1.31 3.45
CA ASN A 332 -53.72 -0.45 3.37
C ASN A 332 -54.86 -0.86 4.33
N ASP A 333 -54.76 -2.03 4.96
CA ASP A 333 -55.82 -2.57 5.82
C ASP A 333 -55.57 -2.36 7.33
N SER A 334 -54.32 -2.12 7.73
CA SER A 334 -53.95 -1.73 9.10
C SER A 334 -53.98 -0.21 9.31
N VAL A 335 -53.77 0.57 8.25
CA VAL A 335 -53.87 2.04 8.30
C VAL A 335 -55.34 2.50 8.25
N ARG A 336 -56.23 1.80 7.52
CA ARG A 336 -57.68 2.06 7.56
C ARG A 336 -58.34 1.72 8.90
N ARG A 337 -57.81 0.75 9.67
CA ARG A 337 -58.37 0.37 10.97
C ARG A 337 -58.13 1.37 12.10
N ASN A 338 -57.24 2.34 11.92
CA ASN A 338 -56.97 3.39 12.92
C ASN A 338 -57.67 4.73 12.62
N SER A 339 -58.53 4.81 11.61
CA SER A 339 -59.39 5.99 11.36
C SER A 339 -60.85 5.57 11.22
N ALA A 340 -61.44 5.05 12.30
CA ALA A 340 -62.88 4.94 12.43
C ALA A 340 -63.44 6.27 12.96
N THR A 341 -63.88 7.15 12.07
CA THR A 341 -65.08 7.98 12.25
C THR A 341 -65.61 8.36 10.87
N VAL A 342 -66.94 8.29 10.74
CA VAL A 342 -67.79 8.64 9.59
C VAL A 342 -68.17 7.46 8.66
N GLU A 343 -69.29 6.84 9.07
CA GLU A 343 -70.43 6.28 8.33
C GLU A 343 -70.31 5.75 6.89
N ASP A 344 -70.84 4.52 6.76
CA ASP A 344 -71.34 3.84 5.55
C ASP A 344 -72.16 4.73 4.61
N THR A 345 -72.00 4.55 3.29
CA THR A 345 -73.12 4.19 2.39
C THR A 345 -72.64 3.88 0.96
N ALA A 346 -72.98 2.66 0.51
CA ALA A 346 -73.43 2.26 -0.83
C ALA A 346 -72.54 2.53 -2.08
N LEU A 347 -72.05 1.46 -2.72
CA LEU A 347 -72.65 0.89 -3.94
C LEU A 347 -71.79 -0.21 -4.58
N SER A 348 -72.51 -1.17 -5.13
CA SER A 348 -72.11 -2.41 -5.76
C SER A 348 -71.45 -2.27 -7.14
N SER A 349 -70.83 -3.39 -7.53
CA SER A 349 -70.73 -3.96 -8.88
C SER A 349 -69.53 -3.59 -9.77
N GLY A 350 -68.74 -4.64 -10.03
CA GLY A 350 -68.21 -4.96 -11.37
C GLY A 350 -66.87 -4.34 -11.75
N SER A 351 -65.79 -5.10 -11.64
CA SER A 351 -64.78 -5.21 -12.72
C SER A 351 -63.73 -6.28 -12.39
N SER A 352 -63.65 -7.29 -13.27
CA SER A 352 -62.48 -8.06 -13.71
C SER A 352 -61.33 -8.38 -12.73
N THR A 353 -61.18 -9.68 -12.49
CA THR A 353 -60.06 -10.41 -11.86
C THR A 353 -58.75 -10.39 -12.68
N GLU A 354 -58.19 -9.22 -13.01
CA GLU A 354 -56.92 -9.15 -13.79
C GLU A 354 -55.77 -8.35 -13.17
N ASP A 355 -55.93 -7.70 -12.02
CA ASP A 355 -54.82 -7.00 -11.36
C ASP A 355 -54.30 -7.80 -10.15
N PHE A 356 -53.02 -7.61 -9.79
CA PHE A 356 -52.28 -8.20 -8.65
C PHE A 356 -51.38 -9.43 -8.92
N TYR A 357 -50.46 -9.31 -9.89
CA TYR A 357 -49.43 -10.33 -10.18
C TYR A 357 -48.12 -10.26 -9.33
N VAL A 358 -47.97 -9.33 -8.37
CA VAL A 358 -46.64 -9.07 -7.75
C VAL A 358 -46.44 -9.73 -6.36
N HIS A 359 -47.47 -10.34 -5.76
CA HIS A 359 -47.41 -10.77 -4.36
C HIS A 359 -46.53 -11.97 -4.00
N ASN A 360 -45.94 -12.65 -4.99
CA ASN A 360 -45.15 -13.86 -4.74
C ASN A 360 -43.76 -13.84 -5.38
N ASP A 361 -43.22 -12.71 -5.86
CA ASP A 361 -41.84 -12.72 -6.37
C ASP A 361 -40.86 -12.96 -5.21
N PRO A 362 -40.22 -14.16 -5.14
CA PRO A 362 -39.32 -14.50 -4.04
C PRO A 362 -38.11 -13.56 -3.99
N LYS A 363 -37.73 -12.96 -5.13
CA LYS A 363 -36.60 -12.03 -5.23
C LYS A 363 -36.92 -10.69 -4.57
N ILE A 364 -38.13 -10.14 -4.75
CA ILE A 364 -38.55 -8.90 -4.07
C ILE A 364 -38.63 -9.14 -2.55
N ALA A 365 -39.18 -10.28 -2.13
CA ALA A 365 -39.21 -10.66 -0.72
C ALA A 365 -37.80 -10.81 -0.13
N GLN A 366 -36.85 -11.36 -0.90
CA GLN A 366 -35.45 -11.45 -0.50
C GLN A 366 -34.78 -10.08 -0.41
N LEU A 367 -34.98 -9.19 -1.38
CA LEU A 367 -34.51 -7.81 -1.34
C LEU A 367 -34.99 -7.08 -0.08
N ILE A 368 -36.28 -7.20 0.27
CA ILE A 368 -36.84 -6.58 1.48
C ILE A 368 -36.16 -7.10 2.75
N ARG A 369 -35.84 -8.40 2.83
CA ARG A 369 -35.11 -8.99 3.97
C ARG A 369 -33.68 -8.44 4.07
N VAL A 370 -32.96 -8.39 2.96
CA VAL A 370 -31.58 -7.88 2.91
C VAL A 370 -31.54 -6.40 3.27
N LEU A 371 -32.44 -5.58 2.72
CA LEU A 371 -32.53 -4.16 3.02
C LEU A 371 -32.84 -3.87 4.50
N ASP A 372 -33.51 -4.78 5.21
CA ASP A 372 -33.79 -4.65 6.64
C ASP A 372 -32.55 -4.81 7.54
N MET A 373 -31.50 -5.47 7.04
CA MET A 373 -30.27 -5.68 7.80
C MET A 373 -29.46 -4.38 7.96
N PHE A 374 -29.61 -3.42 7.05
CA PHE A 374 -28.95 -2.12 7.13
C PHE A 374 -29.58 -1.25 8.21
N LYS A 375 -28.86 -1.05 9.32
CA LYS A 375 -29.29 -0.21 10.44
C LYS A 375 -28.64 1.17 10.36
N TYR A 376 -29.32 2.17 10.91
CA TYR A 376 -28.89 3.57 10.93
C TYR A 376 -29.02 4.15 12.34
N SER A 377 -28.03 4.95 12.74
CA SER A 377 -28.10 5.82 13.91
C SER A 377 -28.47 7.24 13.48
N THR A 378 -29.26 7.92 14.30
CA THR A 378 -29.60 9.33 14.09
C THR A 378 -28.68 10.19 14.94
N ASN A 379 -27.99 11.13 14.31
CA ASN A 379 -27.06 12.03 14.96
C ASN A 379 -27.56 13.46 14.86
N GLU A 380 -27.60 14.13 16.01
CA GLU A 380 -27.92 15.54 16.09
C GLU A 380 -26.66 16.37 15.87
N VAL A 381 -26.74 17.37 15.00
CA VAL A 381 -25.60 18.17 14.58
C VAL A 381 -25.87 19.66 14.80
N PHE A 382 -24.92 20.33 15.45
CA PHE A 382 -24.93 21.76 15.66
C PHE A 382 -23.79 22.42 14.91
N VAL A 383 -24.08 23.46 14.15
CA VAL A 383 -23.10 24.41 13.63
C VAL A 383 -23.10 25.59 14.58
N HIS A 384 -21.97 25.90 15.23
CA HIS A 384 -21.90 26.90 16.30
C HIS A 384 -20.51 27.54 16.41
N SER A 385 -20.38 28.56 17.26
CA SER A 385 -19.10 29.21 17.61
C SER A 385 -18.74 29.09 19.10
N ASP A 386 -19.39 28.18 19.82
CA ASP A 386 -19.12 27.91 21.24
C ASP A 386 -17.83 27.07 21.46
N PRO A 387 -16.75 27.64 22.04
CA PRO A 387 -15.52 26.91 22.30
C PRO A 387 -15.61 25.96 23.51
N ALA A 388 -16.70 25.98 24.29
CA ALA A 388 -16.87 25.07 25.43
C ALA A 388 -17.02 23.59 25.00
N LEU A 389 -17.32 23.35 23.72
CA LEU A 389 -17.42 22.01 23.13
C LEU A 389 -16.09 21.53 22.49
N MET A 390 -15.00 22.24 22.71
CA MET A 390 -13.64 21.84 22.32
C MET A 390 -12.85 21.30 23.53
N PRO A 391 -11.71 20.60 23.32
CA PRO A 391 -10.83 20.23 24.42
C PRO A 391 -10.46 21.44 25.30
N ARG A 392 -10.35 21.26 26.61
CA ARG A 392 -10.10 22.36 27.56
C ARG A 392 -8.74 22.99 27.31
N GLN A 393 -7.74 22.17 27.00
CA GLN A 393 -6.42 22.66 26.67
C GLN A 393 -6.33 22.97 25.18
N ARG A 394 -6.10 24.26 24.86
CA ARG A 394 -5.94 24.72 23.47
C ARG A 394 -4.87 23.98 22.68
N ARG A 395 -3.85 23.43 23.36
CA ARG A 395 -2.79 22.61 22.72
C ARG A 395 -3.27 21.23 22.26
N ALA A 396 -4.40 20.74 22.78
CA ALA A 396 -5.05 19.51 22.33
C ALA A 396 -6.00 19.75 21.15
N TRP A 397 -6.28 21.01 20.79
CA TRP A 397 -7.20 21.31 19.70
C TRP A 397 -6.68 20.72 18.39
N ALA A 398 -7.55 19.97 17.75
CA ALA A 398 -7.34 19.36 16.46
C ALA A 398 -8.52 19.70 15.53
N ASN A 399 -8.44 19.24 14.28
CA ASN A 399 -9.53 19.44 13.34
C ASN A 399 -10.72 18.55 13.69
N TRP A 400 -10.46 17.38 14.29
CA TRP A 400 -11.44 16.40 14.75
C TRP A 400 -11.18 16.12 16.24
N ASN A 401 -12.14 16.44 17.11
CA ASN A 401 -11.96 16.34 18.56
C ASN A 401 -13.04 15.42 19.13
N TYR A 402 -12.65 14.23 19.57
CA TYR A 402 -13.56 13.30 20.22
C TYR A 402 -13.64 13.59 21.71
N MET A 403 -14.85 13.73 22.23
CA MET A 403 -15.11 14.11 23.61
C MET A 403 -15.78 12.94 24.34
N VAL A 404 -15.11 12.38 25.34
CA VAL A 404 -15.67 11.34 26.21
C VAL A 404 -16.13 12.01 27.50
N GLN A 405 -17.44 12.03 27.77
CA GLN A 405 -17.99 12.46 29.05
C GLN A 405 -18.68 11.27 29.73
N GLN A 406 -18.31 10.96 30.98
CA GLN A 406 -19.11 10.05 31.80
C GLN A 406 -20.41 10.74 32.21
N ARG A 407 -21.56 10.10 31.96
CA ARG A 407 -22.81 10.53 32.59
C ARG A 407 -22.69 10.33 34.10
N PRO A 408 -23.17 11.27 34.94
CA PRO A 408 -23.37 10.99 36.36
C PRO A 408 -24.27 9.75 36.49
N SER A 409 -23.84 8.78 37.29
CA SER A 409 -24.59 7.54 37.53
C SER A 409 -25.91 7.84 38.26
N SER A 410 -26.99 8.03 37.52
CA SER A 410 -28.34 8.08 38.06
C SER A 410 -29.18 6.92 37.55
N SER A 411 -28.76 5.69 37.85
CA SER A 411 -29.64 4.51 37.94
C SER A 411 -28.87 3.36 38.57
N LEU A 412 -29.25 3.03 39.80
CA LEU A 412 -28.86 1.80 40.50
C LEU A 412 -29.19 0.59 39.61
N GLY A 413 -28.18 -0.21 39.23
CA GLY A 413 -28.41 -1.42 38.43
C GLY A 413 -27.14 -2.23 38.19
N THR A 414 -26.92 -3.20 39.08
CA THR A 414 -26.05 -4.39 38.96
C THR A 414 -24.59 -4.21 38.48
N ASN A 415 -23.66 -4.43 39.42
CA ASN A 415 -22.23 -4.65 39.22
C ASN A 415 -21.94 -5.62 38.05
N THR A 416 -21.65 -5.07 36.88
CA THR A 416 -20.78 -5.70 35.87
C THR A 416 -19.63 -4.72 35.61
N ALA A 417 -18.64 -4.72 36.50
CA ALA A 417 -17.58 -3.72 36.59
C ALA A 417 -16.54 -3.74 35.44
N ASN A 418 -16.86 -4.28 34.25
CA ASN A 418 -15.87 -4.58 33.21
C ASN A 418 -16.19 -4.09 31.79
N GLU A 419 -17.30 -3.37 31.56
CA GLU A 419 -17.56 -2.72 30.27
C GLU A 419 -17.66 -1.20 30.40
N PRO A 420 -17.08 -0.42 29.46
CA PRO A 420 -17.31 1.01 29.42
C PRO A 420 -18.80 1.27 29.24
N THR A 421 -19.38 2.12 30.11
CA THR A 421 -20.76 2.58 30.00
C THR A 421 -21.02 3.15 28.60
N GLU A 422 -22.18 2.85 28.02
CA GLU A 422 -22.59 3.35 26.69
C GLU A 422 -22.40 4.87 26.62
N SER A 423 -21.41 5.30 25.84
CA SER A 423 -21.06 6.71 25.68
C SER A 423 -21.46 7.14 24.26
N PRO A 424 -22.26 8.22 24.12
CA PRO A 424 -22.64 8.72 22.81
C PRO A 424 -21.42 9.19 22.01
N CYS A 425 -21.51 9.15 20.68
CA CYS A 425 -20.49 9.72 19.82
C CYS A 425 -20.55 11.25 19.87
N PHE A 426 -19.76 11.86 20.74
CA PHE A 426 -19.58 13.30 20.79
C PHE A 426 -18.27 13.70 20.10
N VAL A 427 -18.39 14.38 18.96
CA VAL A 427 -17.28 14.85 18.15
C VAL A 427 -17.48 16.31 17.77
N THR A 428 -16.43 17.10 17.86
CA THR A 428 -16.42 18.50 17.40
C THR A 428 -15.39 18.69 16.30
N TYR A 429 -15.83 19.17 15.12
CA TYR A 429 -14.98 19.56 14.01
C TYR A 429 -14.68 21.06 14.05
N TRP A 430 -13.41 21.44 13.91
CA TRP A 430 -13.01 22.84 13.78
C TRP A 430 -12.92 23.25 12.31
N LEU A 431 -13.96 23.93 11.82
CA LEU A 431 -14.15 24.17 10.40
C LEU A 431 -13.17 25.20 9.83
N ASN A 432 -12.74 26.20 10.61
CA ASN A 432 -11.82 27.24 10.12
C ASN A 432 -10.53 26.62 9.60
N LYS A 433 -9.95 25.68 10.36
CA LYS A 433 -8.73 25.00 9.98
C LYS A 433 -8.98 23.91 8.93
N LEU A 434 -10.12 23.21 9.00
CA LEU A 434 -10.43 22.12 8.07
C LEU A 434 -10.77 22.61 6.65
N GLN A 435 -11.44 23.75 6.54
CA GLN A 435 -11.99 24.29 5.28
C GLN A 435 -11.37 25.64 4.85
N HIS A 436 -10.37 26.13 5.59
CA HIS A 436 -9.76 27.45 5.38
C HIS A 436 -10.80 28.58 5.35
N LEU A 437 -11.62 28.67 6.40
CA LEU A 437 -12.65 29.70 6.48
C LEU A 437 -12.01 31.08 6.71
N GLU A 438 -12.41 32.07 5.91
CA GLU A 438 -12.03 33.48 6.07
C GLU A 438 -12.89 34.13 7.17
N SER A 439 -12.70 33.71 8.42
CA SER A 439 -13.43 34.22 9.59
C SER A 439 -12.50 34.32 10.81
N GLU A 440 -12.56 35.45 11.52
CA GLU A 440 -11.89 35.62 12.82
C GLU A 440 -12.59 34.87 13.96
N VAL A 441 -13.88 34.55 13.77
CA VAL A 441 -14.66 33.74 14.70
C VAL A 441 -14.45 32.26 14.37
N ASP A 442 -14.09 31.47 15.37
CA ASP A 442 -14.02 30.01 15.26
C ASP A 442 -15.44 29.43 15.05
N VAL A 443 -15.57 28.57 14.05
CA VAL A 443 -16.79 27.88 13.64
C VAL A 443 -16.55 26.39 13.82
N PHE A 444 -17.49 25.75 14.49
CA PHE A 444 -17.45 24.35 14.85
C PHE A 444 -18.69 23.62 14.34
N VAL A 445 -18.52 22.31 14.12
CA VAL A 445 -19.62 21.37 13.95
C VAL A 445 -19.52 20.31 15.02
N SER A 446 -20.50 20.27 15.92
CA SER A 446 -20.56 19.27 17.00
C SER A 446 -21.68 18.26 16.76
N LEU A 447 -21.35 16.98 16.92
CA LEU A 447 -22.28 15.86 16.85
C LEU A 447 -22.59 15.37 18.26
N ASN A 448 -23.88 15.23 18.57
CA ASN A 448 -24.40 14.72 19.84
C ASN A 448 -23.67 15.26 21.09
N PRO A 449 -23.46 16.58 21.21
CA PRO A 449 -22.79 17.11 22.39
C PRO A 449 -23.61 16.77 23.64
N ALA A 450 -22.94 16.34 24.70
CA ALA A 450 -23.58 15.93 25.94
C ALA A 450 -24.45 17.04 26.57
N SER A 451 -24.08 18.30 26.32
CA SER A 451 -24.91 19.48 26.56
C SER A 451 -24.95 20.33 25.30
N PRO A 452 -26.10 20.90 24.92
CA PRO A 452 -26.20 21.73 23.73
C PRO A 452 -25.33 22.99 23.85
N PRO A 453 -24.76 23.50 22.73
CA PRO A 453 -24.02 24.76 22.74
C PRO A 453 -24.88 25.93 23.19
N ALA A 454 -24.24 26.99 23.70
CA ALA A 454 -24.94 28.21 24.11
C ALA A 454 -25.82 28.74 22.97
N LYS A 455 -27.12 28.96 23.23
CA LYS A 455 -28.13 29.30 22.19
C LYS A 455 -27.74 30.50 21.32
N ALA A 456 -27.07 31.51 21.89
CA ALA A 456 -26.62 32.70 21.18
C ALA A 456 -25.48 32.44 20.18
N LEU A 457 -24.80 31.30 20.29
CA LEU A 457 -23.66 30.91 19.44
C LEU A 457 -24.02 29.82 18.43
N VAL A 458 -25.30 29.43 18.33
CA VAL A 458 -25.78 28.43 17.37
C VAL A 458 -26.16 29.08 16.05
N HIS A 459 -25.54 28.61 14.97
CA HIS A 459 -25.82 29.05 13.60
C HIS A 459 -26.84 28.14 12.91
N ARG A 460 -26.78 26.83 13.15
CA ARG A 460 -27.69 25.84 12.57
C ARG A 460 -27.82 24.60 13.45
N ARG A 461 -29.00 23.99 13.47
CA ARG A 461 -29.27 22.65 14.01
C ARG A 461 -29.75 21.74 12.89
N MET A 462 -29.20 20.55 12.80
CA MET A 462 -29.43 19.59 11.72
C MET A 462 -29.45 18.16 12.27
N THR A 463 -29.90 17.22 11.44
CA THR A 463 -29.92 15.80 11.78
C THR A 463 -29.35 15.01 10.61
N TYR A 464 -28.43 14.09 10.88
CA TYR A 464 -27.90 13.14 9.90
C TYR A 464 -28.19 11.70 10.33
N SER A 465 -28.34 10.81 9.35
CA SER A 465 -28.46 9.37 9.58
C SER A 465 -27.19 8.69 9.11
N HIS A 466 -26.48 8.02 10.01
CA HIS A 466 -25.24 7.31 9.69
C HIS A 466 -25.47 5.79 9.76
N PRO A 467 -24.94 5.01 8.81
CA PRO A 467 -25.07 3.56 8.82
C PRO A 467 -24.27 2.95 9.98
N ILE A 468 -24.83 1.89 10.57
CA ILE A 468 -24.15 1.05 11.58
C ILE A 468 -23.56 -0.16 10.85
N TYR A 469 -22.28 -0.44 11.06
CA TYR A 469 -21.55 -1.51 10.37
C TYR A 469 -21.34 -2.71 11.26
N SER A 470 -22.30 -3.64 11.30
CA SER A 470 -22.18 -4.92 12.00
C SER A 470 -21.79 -6.06 11.06
N LEU A 471 -21.54 -7.25 11.63
CA LEU A 471 -21.30 -8.48 10.86
C LEU A 471 -22.44 -8.78 9.88
N GLU A 472 -23.69 -8.55 10.29
CA GLU A 472 -24.88 -8.76 9.45
C GLU A 472 -24.92 -7.80 8.26
N VAL A 473 -24.44 -6.56 8.44
CA VAL A 473 -24.38 -5.57 7.36
C VAL A 473 -23.33 -5.96 6.32
N ALA A 474 -22.20 -6.53 6.74
CA ALA A 474 -21.19 -7.02 5.81
C ALA A 474 -21.75 -8.14 4.90
N ASP A 475 -22.52 -9.07 5.45
CA ASP A 475 -23.21 -10.10 4.66
C ASP A 475 -24.28 -9.48 3.74
N ALA A 476 -25.07 -8.53 4.25
CA ALA A 476 -26.12 -7.84 3.50
C ALA A 476 -25.57 -7.04 2.30
N GLN A 477 -24.39 -6.43 2.42
CA GLN A 477 -23.72 -5.74 1.31
C GLN A 477 -23.42 -6.68 0.15
N VAL A 478 -22.91 -7.88 0.43
CA VAL A 478 -22.60 -8.89 -0.59
C VAL A 478 -23.88 -9.37 -1.25
N GLU A 479 -24.91 -9.67 -0.45
CA GLU A 479 -26.18 -10.16 -0.96
C GLU A 479 -26.92 -9.11 -1.80
N LEU A 480 -26.97 -7.86 -1.34
CA LEU A 480 -27.64 -6.77 -2.08
C LEU A 480 -26.95 -6.47 -3.40
N THR A 481 -25.61 -6.52 -3.44
CA THR A 481 -24.84 -6.36 -4.69
C THR A 481 -25.17 -7.47 -5.69
N ARG A 482 -25.39 -8.71 -5.22
CA ARG A 482 -25.77 -9.84 -6.07
C ARG A 482 -27.20 -9.72 -6.60
N LEU A 483 -28.13 -9.20 -5.80
CA LEU A 483 -29.55 -9.05 -6.17
C LEU A 483 -29.82 -7.81 -7.03
N SER A 484 -28.94 -6.80 -6.99
CA SER A 484 -29.04 -5.60 -7.81
C SER A 484 -28.83 -5.90 -9.29
N GLY A 485 -29.71 -5.39 -10.15
CA GLY A 485 -29.57 -5.52 -11.61
C GLY A 485 -29.95 -6.88 -12.20
N ASP A 486 -30.58 -7.75 -11.42
CA ASP A 486 -31.17 -9.02 -11.88
C ASP A 486 -32.42 -8.77 -12.78
N THR A 487 -33.16 -9.82 -13.15
CA THR A 487 -34.38 -9.82 -14.01
C THR A 487 -35.52 -8.88 -13.56
N THR A 488 -35.37 -8.15 -12.46
CA THR A 488 -36.37 -7.21 -11.91
C THR A 488 -36.21 -5.78 -12.42
N GLY A 489 -35.04 -5.41 -12.98
CA GLY A 489 -34.72 -4.03 -13.40
C GLY A 489 -34.68 -3.03 -12.23
N LEU A 490 -34.31 -3.51 -11.04
CA LEU A 490 -34.09 -2.71 -9.84
C LEU A 490 -32.59 -2.71 -9.51
N TRP A 491 -32.04 -1.52 -9.30
CA TRP A 491 -30.63 -1.29 -9.04
C TRP A 491 -30.44 -0.54 -7.73
N PHE A 492 -29.36 -0.81 -7.01
CA PHE A 492 -29.07 -0.19 -5.72
C PHE A 492 -27.67 0.40 -5.72
N CYS A 493 -27.54 1.67 -5.34
CA CYS A 493 -26.25 2.32 -5.16
C CYS A 493 -26.27 3.29 -3.97
N GLY A 494 -25.12 3.49 -3.35
CA GLY A 494 -25.00 4.31 -2.16
C GLY A 494 -23.78 3.96 -1.33
N ALA A 495 -23.40 4.87 -0.44
CA ALA A 495 -22.22 4.70 0.40
C ALA A 495 -22.31 3.46 1.33
N TYR A 496 -23.53 2.99 1.61
CA TYR A 496 -23.81 1.79 2.40
C TYR A 496 -23.35 0.48 1.72
N LEU A 497 -22.95 0.49 0.44
CA LEU A 497 -22.33 -0.65 -0.26
C LEU A 497 -20.78 -0.60 -0.24
N GLY A 498 -20.21 0.19 0.66
CA GLY A 498 -18.79 0.24 0.96
C GLY A 498 -18.56 0.60 2.43
N TYR A 499 -17.57 1.45 2.72
CA TYR A 499 -17.26 1.85 4.10
C TYR A 499 -18.06 3.07 4.59
N GLY A 500 -18.95 3.62 3.76
CA GLY A 500 -19.85 4.72 4.16
C GLY A 500 -19.38 6.10 3.71
N PHE A 501 -18.35 6.18 2.86
CA PHE A 501 -17.76 7.44 2.44
C PHE A 501 -18.27 7.92 1.08
N HIS A 502 -17.90 9.16 0.74
CA HIS A 502 -18.31 9.80 -0.50
C HIS A 502 -17.84 9.05 -1.75
N GLU A 503 -16.62 8.50 -1.73
CA GLU A 503 -16.08 7.66 -2.81
C GLU A 503 -16.91 6.38 -3.00
N ASP A 504 -17.36 5.73 -1.92
CA ASP A 504 -18.19 4.51 -2.01
C ASP A 504 -19.54 4.81 -2.67
N GLY A 505 -20.14 5.95 -2.31
CA GLY A 505 -21.35 6.43 -2.96
C GLY A 505 -21.13 6.65 -4.46
N LEU A 506 -20.11 7.43 -4.83
CA LEU A 506 -19.80 7.70 -6.24
C LEU A 506 -19.50 6.42 -7.02
N ARG A 507 -18.59 5.58 -6.51
CA ARG A 507 -18.16 4.32 -7.12
C ARG A 507 -19.35 3.42 -7.43
N THR A 508 -20.26 3.23 -6.48
CA THR A 508 -21.42 2.33 -6.66
C THR A 508 -22.42 2.88 -7.68
N GLY A 509 -22.62 4.21 -7.73
CA GLY A 509 -23.42 4.86 -8.76
C GLY A 509 -22.84 4.69 -10.17
N LEU A 510 -21.52 4.88 -10.32
CA LEU A 510 -20.80 4.67 -11.56
C LEU A 510 -20.83 3.20 -12.00
N GLN A 511 -20.73 2.25 -11.06
CA GLN A 511 -20.81 0.81 -11.34
C GLN A 511 -22.20 0.41 -11.89
N VAL A 512 -23.29 0.94 -11.31
CA VAL A 512 -24.64 0.71 -11.84
C VAL A 512 -24.77 1.26 -13.27
N ALA A 513 -24.28 2.48 -13.51
CA ALA A 513 -24.34 3.09 -14.84
C ALA A 513 -23.50 2.32 -15.88
N ALA A 514 -22.31 1.84 -15.49
CA ALA A 514 -21.46 1.01 -16.34
C ALA A 514 -22.11 -0.35 -16.64
N ALA A 515 -22.75 -0.98 -15.65
CA ALA A 515 -23.48 -2.23 -15.84
C ALA A 515 -24.67 -2.07 -16.79
N LEU A 516 -25.40 -0.95 -16.68
CA LEU A 516 -26.52 -0.64 -17.58
C LEU A 516 -26.04 -0.40 -19.02
N THR A 517 -25.01 0.42 -19.21
CA THR A 517 -24.54 0.86 -20.53
C THR A 517 -23.59 -0.13 -21.22
N GLY A 518 -22.90 -0.97 -20.44
CA GLY A 518 -21.73 -1.73 -20.91
C GLY A 518 -20.49 -0.87 -21.14
N VAL A 519 -20.52 0.42 -20.77
CA VAL A 519 -19.42 1.36 -21.00
C VAL A 519 -18.66 1.58 -19.69
N PRO A 520 -17.34 1.35 -19.65
CA PRO A 520 -16.54 1.55 -18.45
C PRO A 520 -16.48 3.02 -18.05
N VAL A 521 -16.08 3.28 -16.80
CA VAL A 521 -15.95 4.65 -16.27
C VAL A 521 -14.88 5.42 -17.06
N PRO A 522 -15.12 6.69 -17.47
CA PRO A 522 -14.35 7.35 -18.53
C PRO A 522 -12.86 7.60 -18.21
N TRP A 523 -12.51 7.66 -16.93
CA TRP A 523 -11.13 7.87 -16.46
C TRP A 523 -10.46 6.59 -15.94
N ASN A 524 -11.10 5.43 -16.13
CA ASN A 524 -10.58 4.11 -15.79
C ASN A 524 -10.24 3.31 -17.06
N GLU A 525 -9.37 3.83 -17.95
CA GLU A 525 -8.96 3.12 -19.18
C GLU A 525 -8.02 1.92 -18.95
N LEU A 526 -7.77 1.49 -17.71
CA LEU A 526 -6.83 0.41 -17.37
C LEU A 526 -7.43 -0.80 -16.64
N VAL A 527 -8.76 -0.97 -16.61
CA VAL A 527 -9.35 -2.22 -16.07
C VAL A 527 -10.53 -2.64 -16.94
N ALA A 528 -10.29 -3.54 -17.90
CA ALA A 528 -11.34 -4.35 -18.49
C ALA A 528 -11.99 -5.18 -17.38
N VAL A 529 -13.27 -4.95 -17.10
CA VAL A 529 -14.05 -5.75 -16.15
C VAL A 529 -14.66 -6.91 -16.91
N ASP A 530 -14.21 -8.11 -16.57
CA ASP A 530 -14.81 -9.37 -16.95
C ASP A 530 -16.23 -9.46 -16.34
N CYS A 531 -17.25 -9.42 -17.20
CA CYS A 531 -18.66 -9.57 -16.82
C CYS A 531 -18.93 -11.06 -16.54
N GLY A 532 -18.66 -11.52 -15.31
CA GLY A 532 -18.95 -12.89 -14.91
C GLY A 532 -18.81 -13.13 -13.42
N SER A 533 -19.95 -13.31 -12.75
CA SER A 533 -20.18 -13.95 -11.44
C SER A 533 -18.96 -14.20 -10.54
N THR A 534 -18.78 -13.37 -9.51
CA THR A 534 -18.42 -13.73 -8.12
C THR A 534 -18.31 -12.41 -7.35
N ALA A 535 -18.58 -12.44 -6.03
CA ALA A 535 -18.36 -11.32 -5.11
C ALA A 535 -17.09 -10.54 -5.47
N PRO A 536 -17.05 -9.20 -5.30
CA PRO A 536 -15.98 -8.36 -5.82
C PRO A 536 -14.63 -9.04 -5.62
N LYS A 537 -13.99 -9.45 -6.72
CA LYS A 537 -12.55 -9.62 -6.72
C LYS A 537 -12.05 -8.27 -6.25
N LEU A 538 -11.54 -8.22 -5.02
CA LEU A 538 -10.59 -7.19 -4.62
C LEU A 538 -9.69 -6.97 -5.85
N PRO A 539 -9.52 -5.73 -6.36
CA PRO A 539 -8.51 -5.51 -7.37
C PRO A 539 -7.27 -6.23 -6.86
N ALA A 540 -6.69 -7.11 -7.68
CA ALA A 540 -5.39 -7.69 -7.36
C ALA A 540 -4.55 -6.50 -6.88
N PRO A 541 -3.91 -6.58 -5.69
CA PRO A 541 -3.07 -5.50 -5.24
C PRO A 541 -2.19 -5.16 -6.45
N LYS A 542 -2.26 -3.91 -6.92
CA LYS A 542 -1.20 -3.40 -7.81
C LYS A 542 0.07 -3.89 -7.14
N SER A 543 0.86 -4.69 -7.86
CA SER A 543 2.05 -5.37 -7.32
C SER A 543 2.71 -4.43 -6.34
N PRO A 544 3.02 -4.88 -5.11
CA PRO A 544 3.43 -4.00 -4.04
C PRO A 544 4.51 -3.09 -4.61
N VAL A 545 4.16 -1.82 -4.85
CA VAL A 545 5.17 -0.80 -4.97
C VAL A 545 5.90 -0.97 -3.65
N ILE A 546 7.18 -1.36 -3.70
CA ILE A 546 8.07 -1.06 -2.58
C ILE A 546 7.99 0.44 -2.47
N VAL A 547 7.03 0.90 -1.68
CA VAL A 547 7.13 2.11 -0.93
C VAL A 547 8.09 1.65 0.15
N PRO A 548 9.38 2.05 0.11
CA PRO A 548 10.23 1.91 1.28
C PRO A 548 9.38 2.40 2.44
N THR A 549 9.21 1.59 3.48
CA THR A 549 8.51 2.02 4.70
C THR A 549 9.01 3.42 5.01
N HIS A 550 8.17 4.44 4.82
CA HIS A 550 8.58 5.82 5.09
C HIS A 550 8.71 5.89 6.60
N LEU A 551 9.95 5.71 7.05
CA LEU A 551 10.42 5.74 8.42
C LEU A 551 10.76 7.21 8.78
N PRO A 552 10.83 7.53 10.09
CA PRO A 552 10.55 8.85 10.62
C PRO A 552 11.43 9.93 9.98
N LEU A 553 10.80 10.92 9.35
CA LEU A 553 11.55 12.07 8.84
C LEU A 553 11.92 12.98 10.01
N VAL A 554 13.19 13.35 10.07
CA VAL A 554 13.63 14.65 10.61
C VAL A 554 12.79 15.76 9.93
N PRO A 555 12.33 16.80 10.65
CA PRO A 555 11.57 17.89 10.04
C PRO A 555 12.27 18.48 8.80
N GLU A 556 11.52 18.70 7.72
CA GLU A 556 12.03 19.21 6.44
C GLU A 556 12.62 20.64 6.56
N SER A 557 13.62 20.97 5.73
CA SER A 557 14.17 22.32 5.62
C SER A 557 13.14 23.29 5.01
N PRO A 558 13.21 24.60 5.33
CA PRO A 558 12.36 25.59 4.69
C PRO A 558 12.77 25.79 3.22
N SER A 559 11.89 25.42 2.28
CA SER A 559 12.11 25.63 0.85
C SER A 559 12.15 27.12 0.46
N ARG A 560 13.11 27.49 -0.41
CA ARG A 560 13.22 28.84 -1.00
C ARG A 560 12.16 29.02 -2.10
N HIS A 561 10.91 29.28 -1.73
CA HIS A 561 9.94 29.83 -2.69
C HIS A 561 9.92 31.35 -2.59
N SER A 562 10.25 31.98 -3.72
CA SER A 562 10.24 33.43 -3.93
C SER A 562 8.87 34.01 -3.62
N ILE A 563 8.83 34.93 -2.66
CA ILE A 563 7.66 35.70 -2.28
C ILE A 563 7.33 36.68 -3.43
N PRO A 564 6.13 36.66 -4.04
CA PRO A 564 5.69 37.74 -4.91
C PRO A 564 5.35 38.96 -4.04
N VAL A 565 6.04 40.08 -4.28
CA VAL A 565 5.80 41.34 -3.61
C VAL A 565 4.81 42.18 -4.42
N SER A 566 3.55 42.22 -3.97
CA SER A 566 2.61 43.34 -4.12
C SER A 566 1.36 43.02 -3.29
N GLY A 567 0.76 43.83 -2.43
CA GLY A 567 0.98 45.18 -1.97
C GLY A 567 -0.34 45.64 -1.34
N SER A 568 -0.42 45.83 -0.02
CA SER A 568 -1.36 46.77 0.62
C SER A 568 -0.90 47.05 2.06
N LYS A 569 -0.91 48.32 2.44
CA LYS A 569 -0.34 48.86 3.67
C LYS A 569 -1.44 49.00 4.74
N ALA A 570 -1.76 47.91 5.46
CA ALA A 570 -2.44 47.96 6.76
C ALA A 570 -2.38 46.57 7.42
N GLY A 571 -1.33 46.28 8.18
CA GLY A 571 -1.07 44.96 8.78
C GLY A 571 0.40 44.55 8.77
N GLY A 572 1.23 45.31 8.04
CA GLY A 572 2.61 44.96 7.75
C GLY A 572 3.54 44.82 8.97
N LEU A 573 3.28 45.47 10.11
CA LEU A 573 4.19 45.40 11.26
C LEU A 573 3.93 44.16 12.14
N ILE A 574 2.66 43.76 12.35
CA ILE A 574 2.30 42.60 13.19
C ILE A 574 2.44 41.29 12.40
N GLN A 575 2.17 41.31 11.10
CA GLN A 575 2.38 40.17 10.21
C GLN A 575 3.86 39.99 9.86
N LEU A 576 4.67 41.06 9.74
CA LEU A 576 6.13 40.90 9.74
C LEU A 576 6.60 40.38 11.08
N VAL A 577 6.18 40.92 12.23
CA VAL A 577 6.71 40.50 13.53
C VAL A 577 6.34 39.06 13.88
N ARG A 578 5.17 38.56 13.49
CA ARG A 578 4.75 37.15 13.71
C ARG A 578 5.39 36.17 12.74
N LEU A 579 5.47 36.50 11.44
CA LEU A 579 6.23 35.68 10.46
C LEU A 579 7.73 35.74 10.75
N PHE A 580 8.23 36.89 11.21
CA PHE A 580 9.58 37.05 11.71
C PHE A 580 9.77 36.23 12.99
N PHE A 581 8.90 36.25 13.99
CA PHE A 581 9.08 35.44 15.22
C PHE A 581 8.93 33.94 14.99
N GLU A 582 8.00 33.47 14.13
CA GLU A 582 7.86 32.03 13.81
C GLU A 582 8.96 31.54 12.87
N ALA A 583 9.39 32.34 11.89
CA ALA A 583 10.57 32.04 11.09
C ALA A 583 11.85 32.18 11.92
N VAL A 584 11.93 33.11 12.87
CA VAL A 584 13.05 33.29 13.80
C VAL A 584 13.09 32.13 14.77
N LEU A 585 11.99 31.65 15.36
CA LEU A 585 12.00 30.49 16.27
C LEU A 585 12.27 29.16 15.52
N ARG A 586 11.75 28.97 14.30
CA ARG A 586 12.08 27.80 13.46
C ARG A 586 13.50 27.87 12.90
N ALA A 587 13.99 29.06 12.49
CA ALA A 587 15.37 29.25 12.03
C ALA A 587 16.40 29.33 13.18
N PHE A 588 16.02 29.77 14.38
CA PHE A 588 16.92 29.85 15.56
C PHE A 588 17.22 28.49 16.16
N LEU A 589 16.38 27.48 15.95
CA LEU A 589 16.67 26.13 16.42
C LEU A 589 17.16 25.25 15.27
N TRP A 590 16.56 25.38 14.07
CA TRP A 590 16.98 24.60 12.90
C TRP A 590 18.37 25.01 12.41
N GLY A 591 18.66 26.30 12.25
CA GLY A 591 19.97 26.77 11.79
C GLY A 591 21.11 26.33 12.72
N PRO A 592 21.02 26.52 14.04
CA PRO A 592 22.02 26.00 14.98
C PRO A 592 22.08 24.47 15.06
N LEU A 593 20.95 23.76 15.00
CA LEU A 593 20.94 22.30 14.95
C LEU A 593 21.62 21.78 13.68
N GLU A 594 21.26 22.32 12.52
CA GLU A 594 21.84 22.01 11.22
C GLU A 594 23.35 22.29 11.21
N ARG A 595 23.78 23.48 11.67
CA ARG A 595 25.21 23.82 11.79
C ARG A 595 25.92 22.90 12.77
N PHE A 596 25.30 22.53 13.88
CA PHE A 596 25.86 21.61 14.86
C PHE A 596 25.99 20.19 14.29
N CYS A 597 24.97 19.70 13.59
CA CYS A 597 24.98 18.40 12.91
C CYS A 597 26.02 18.39 11.77
N GLN A 598 26.05 19.43 10.94
CA GLN A 598 27.06 19.61 9.89
C GLN A 598 28.46 19.64 10.49
N PHE A 599 28.70 20.47 11.51
CA PHE A 599 29.98 20.49 12.22
C PHE A 599 30.35 19.10 12.76
N SER A 600 29.41 18.41 13.40
CA SER A 600 29.63 17.09 13.99
C SER A 600 29.98 16.03 12.95
N VAL A 601 29.24 15.98 11.83
CA VAL A 601 29.49 15.05 10.71
C VAL A 601 30.83 15.35 10.04
N LEU A 602 31.11 16.62 9.70
CA LEU A 602 32.37 16.98 9.05
C LEU A 602 33.57 16.74 9.99
N HIS A 603 33.44 17.06 11.27
CA HIS A 603 34.48 16.80 12.27
C HIS A 603 34.71 15.28 12.48
N PHE A 604 33.63 14.48 12.46
CA PHE A 604 33.73 13.03 12.46
C PHE A 604 34.52 12.53 11.24
N LEU A 605 34.13 12.95 10.03
CA LEU A 605 34.83 12.55 8.78
C LEU A 605 36.30 12.97 8.77
N GLN A 606 36.65 14.15 9.31
CA GLN A 606 38.04 14.60 9.46
C GLN A 606 38.87 13.67 10.36
N LYS A 607 38.23 13.10 11.37
CA LYS A 607 38.88 12.14 12.28
C LYS A 607 38.95 10.75 11.66
N THR A 608 37.90 10.29 11.00
CA THR A 608 37.78 8.91 10.51
C THR A 608 38.47 8.66 9.18
N ILE A 609 38.42 9.60 8.22
CA ILE A 609 39.05 9.39 6.90
C ILE A 609 40.55 9.65 6.99
N LYS A 610 41.32 8.56 7.13
CA LYS A 610 42.80 8.51 7.18
C LYS A 610 43.43 7.88 5.95
N VAL A 611 42.73 6.92 5.34
CA VAL A 611 43.09 6.21 4.12
C VAL A 611 42.14 6.67 3.01
N GLY A 612 42.64 6.91 1.80
CA GLY A 612 41.77 7.39 0.72
C GLY A 612 41.59 8.91 0.70
N ARG A 613 40.73 9.40 -0.21
CA ARG A 613 40.30 10.79 -0.26
C ARG A 613 38.78 10.86 -0.40
N LEU A 614 38.12 11.60 0.49
CA LEU A 614 36.71 11.97 0.35
C LEU A 614 36.61 13.47 0.08
N GLU A 615 35.86 13.83 -0.95
CA GLU A 615 35.52 15.20 -1.26
C GLU A 615 34.01 15.42 -1.07
N ILE A 616 33.65 16.45 -0.32
CA ILE A 616 32.26 16.86 -0.13
C ILE A 616 32.11 18.27 -0.68
N THR A 617 31.29 18.41 -1.72
CA THR A 617 30.80 19.72 -2.18
C THR A 617 29.52 20.05 -1.41
N LEU A 618 29.55 21.13 -0.63
CA LEU A 618 28.44 21.62 0.17
C LEU A 618 27.40 22.39 -0.69
N PRO A 619 26.18 22.65 -0.17
CA PRO A 619 25.16 23.40 -0.91
C PRO A 619 25.57 24.81 -1.34
N ASP A 620 26.52 25.43 -0.62
CA ASP A 620 27.12 26.73 -0.96
C ASP A 620 28.27 26.64 -1.99
N LYS A 621 28.48 25.45 -2.56
CA LYS A 621 29.57 25.10 -3.49
C LYS A 621 30.97 25.11 -2.89
N SER A 622 31.11 25.29 -1.58
CA SER A 622 32.39 25.09 -0.93
C SER A 622 32.75 23.60 -0.94
N VAL A 623 34.03 23.31 -1.14
CA VAL A 623 34.54 21.94 -1.24
C VAL A 623 35.40 21.65 -0.02
N ILE A 624 35.11 20.56 0.67
CA ILE A 624 35.86 20.08 1.84
C ILE A 624 36.50 18.74 1.48
N HIS A 625 37.79 18.60 1.76
CA HIS A 625 38.54 17.37 1.51
C HIS A 625 38.93 16.69 2.83
N PHE A 626 38.78 15.37 2.87
CA PHE A 626 39.16 14.51 3.98
C PHE A 626 40.18 13.46 3.53
N GLY A 627 41.11 13.08 4.42
CA GLY A 627 42.18 12.12 4.13
C GLY A 627 43.39 12.70 3.41
N GLN A 628 44.41 11.88 3.18
CA GLN A 628 45.57 12.17 2.33
C GLN A 628 45.83 10.98 1.40
N PRO A 629 46.15 11.19 0.11
CA PRO A 629 46.61 10.11 -0.74
C PRO A 629 47.99 9.65 -0.25
N ARG A 630 48.07 8.46 0.35
CA ARG A 630 49.34 7.78 0.63
C ARG A 630 49.35 6.42 -0.10
N GLY A 631 50.31 6.25 -1.00
CA GLY A 631 50.55 5.00 -1.73
C GLY A 631 49.77 4.87 -3.06
N ASN A 632 50.10 3.84 -3.84
CA ASN A 632 49.58 3.57 -5.19
C ASN A 632 48.13 3.03 -5.25
N GLN A 633 47.41 2.98 -4.12
CA GLN A 633 46.00 2.60 -4.07
C GLN A 633 45.26 3.53 -3.12
N VAL A 634 44.45 4.43 -3.66
CA VAL A 634 43.72 5.40 -2.85
C VAL A 634 42.35 5.62 -3.49
N SER A 635 41.33 4.91 -3.02
CA SER A 635 39.93 5.14 -3.40
C SER A 635 39.60 6.62 -3.16
N CYS A 636 39.21 7.32 -4.22
CA CYS A 636 38.73 8.68 -4.16
C CYS A 636 37.22 8.68 -4.39
N ALA A 637 36.47 9.35 -3.52
CA ALA A 637 35.03 9.51 -3.68
C ALA A 637 34.67 10.99 -3.53
N SER A 638 33.76 11.45 -4.37
CA SER A 638 33.28 12.84 -4.34
C SER A 638 31.76 12.83 -4.25
N ILE A 639 31.19 13.53 -3.27
CA ILE A 639 29.75 13.70 -3.11
C ILE A 639 29.34 15.17 -3.23
N LEU A 640 28.19 15.40 -3.82
CA LEU A 640 27.51 16.70 -3.86
C LEU A 640 26.33 16.66 -2.89
N VAL A 641 26.40 17.46 -1.83
CA VAL A 641 25.28 17.68 -0.91
C VAL A 641 24.42 18.81 -1.47
N LYS A 642 23.18 18.48 -1.85
CA LYS A 642 22.21 19.43 -2.41
C LYS A 642 21.40 20.13 -1.33
N ASP A 643 21.07 19.40 -0.25
CA ASP A 643 20.32 19.90 0.90
C ASP A 643 21.06 19.56 2.21
N SER A 644 21.16 20.53 3.11
CA SER A 644 21.83 20.38 4.41
C SER A 644 21.06 19.51 5.41
N VAL A 645 19.80 19.15 5.15
CA VAL A 645 19.06 18.09 5.87
C VAL A 645 19.86 16.78 5.92
N PHE A 646 20.66 16.50 4.90
CA PHE A 646 21.63 15.41 4.86
C PHE A 646 22.42 15.28 6.17
N PHE A 647 22.97 16.40 6.67
CA PHE A 647 23.79 16.40 7.88
C PHE A 647 22.98 16.04 9.13
N VAL A 648 21.72 16.48 9.19
CA VAL A 648 20.84 16.19 10.32
C VAL A 648 20.46 14.71 10.33
N ARG A 649 20.10 14.15 9.17
CA ARG A 649 19.80 12.71 9.04
C ARG A 649 20.99 11.85 9.37
N VAL A 650 22.17 12.15 8.81
CA VAL A 650 23.40 11.39 9.10
C VAL A 650 23.77 11.49 10.58
N ALA A 651 23.64 12.66 11.21
CA ALA A 651 23.95 12.83 12.62
C ALA A 651 22.99 12.06 13.55
N LEU A 652 21.71 11.94 13.19
CA LEU A 652 20.69 11.31 14.04
C LEU A 652 20.50 9.81 13.78
N GLU A 653 20.64 9.39 12.52
CA GLU A 653 20.31 8.04 12.05
C GLU A 653 21.50 7.29 11.44
N TYR A 654 22.71 7.89 11.41
CA TYR A 654 23.94 7.27 10.94
C TYR A 654 23.86 6.72 9.50
N ASP A 655 24.09 5.42 9.30
CA ASP A 655 24.06 4.71 8.03
C ASP A 655 22.66 4.72 7.40
N LEU A 656 21.62 4.54 8.21
CA LEU A 656 20.23 4.72 7.80
C LEU A 656 19.97 6.17 7.36
N GLY A 657 20.52 7.14 8.09
CA GLY A 657 20.44 8.56 7.74
C GLY A 657 21.07 8.85 6.39
N MET A 658 22.26 8.31 6.13
CA MET A 658 22.96 8.45 4.86
C MET A 658 22.15 7.85 3.70
N ALA A 659 21.63 6.63 3.89
CA ALA A 659 20.81 5.97 2.89
C ALA A 659 19.52 6.75 2.62
N ARG A 660 18.78 7.17 3.65
CA ARG A 660 17.55 7.95 3.50
C ARG A 660 17.78 9.27 2.78
N SER A 661 18.85 9.97 3.14
CA SER A 661 19.23 11.23 2.46
C SER A 661 19.54 10.98 0.99
N TYR A 662 20.19 9.85 0.67
CA TYR A 662 20.45 9.47 -0.71
C TYR A 662 19.14 9.15 -1.45
N LEU A 663 18.26 8.35 -0.87
CA LEU A 663 16.97 8.00 -1.46
C LEU A 663 16.11 9.26 -1.71
N ALA A 664 16.13 10.22 -0.79
CA ALA A 664 15.42 11.50 -0.89
C ALA A 664 16.03 12.50 -1.89
N GLY A 665 17.21 12.21 -2.46
CA GLY A 665 17.88 13.12 -3.40
C GLY A 665 18.62 14.28 -2.75
N GLU A 666 18.85 14.25 -1.44
CA GLU A 666 19.52 15.31 -0.67
C GLU A 666 21.04 15.37 -0.96
N TRP A 667 21.61 14.28 -1.47
CA TRP A 667 22.99 14.22 -1.97
C TRP A 667 23.13 13.21 -3.13
N GLU A 668 24.20 13.33 -3.90
CA GLU A 668 24.54 12.40 -4.98
C GLU A 668 26.06 12.26 -5.18
N MET A 669 26.48 11.26 -5.95
CA MET A 669 27.89 11.09 -6.32
C MET A 669 28.27 12.06 -7.44
N ILE A 670 29.46 12.64 -7.34
CA ILE A 670 30.13 13.31 -8.46
C ILE A 670 30.99 12.24 -9.13
N ALA A 671 30.52 11.70 -10.25
CA ALA A 671 31.29 10.72 -11.02
C ALA A 671 32.47 11.41 -11.76
N PRO A 672 33.66 10.79 -11.84
CA PRO A 672 34.76 11.31 -12.62
C PRO A 672 34.34 11.52 -14.08
N GLU A 673 34.70 12.67 -14.68
CA GLU A 673 34.49 12.91 -16.11
C GLU A 673 35.33 11.93 -16.94
N THR A 674 34.76 10.78 -17.33
CA THR A 674 35.33 10.01 -18.43
C THR A 674 35.00 10.75 -19.74
N GLY A 675 36.01 11.22 -20.46
CA GLY A 675 35.84 12.07 -21.63
C GLY A 675 35.11 11.37 -22.78
N GLY A 676 34.09 12.02 -23.36
CA GLY A 676 33.34 11.54 -24.53
C GLY A 676 31.85 11.92 -24.49
N ASN A 677 31.20 11.97 -25.66
CA ASN A 677 29.75 12.17 -25.81
C ASN A 677 29.00 11.01 -25.14
N LYS A 678 28.50 11.20 -23.91
CA LYS A 678 27.88 10.14 -23.12
C LYS A 678 26.39 10.00 -23.34
N THR A 679 25.92 8.76 -23.48
CA THR A 679 24.50 8.39 -23.30
C THR A 679 24.15 8.43 -21.81
N LYS A 680 22.86 8.61 -21.48
CA LYS A 680 22.36 8.61 -20.08
C LYS A 680 22.71 7.32 -19.32
N GLU A 681 22.83 6.20 -20.02
CA GLU A 681 23.17 4.88 -19.47
C GLU A 681 24.59 4.84 -18.89
N SER A 682 25.57 5.38 -19.63
CA SER A 682 26.97 5.46 -19.17
C SER A 682 27.16 6.33 -17.92
N ALA A 683 26.29 7.32 -17.72
CA ALA A 683 26.31 8.19 -16.55
C ALA A 683 25.78 7.48 -15.29
N ALA A 684 24.70 6.72 -15.40
CA ALA A 684 24.14 5.96 -14.27
C ALA A 684 25.12 4.89 -13.77
N GLU A 685 25.82 4.22 -14.70
CA GLU A 685 26.83 3.23 -14.34
C GLU A 685 28.05 3.87 -13.67
N ALA A 686 28.53 4.99 -14.18
CA ALA A 686 29.62 5.75 -13.55
C ALA A 686 29.25 6.23 -12.13
N GLU A 687 28.01 6.63 -11.91
CA GLU A 687 27.49 6.98 -10.58
C GLU A 687 27.51 5.76 -9.63
N GLY A 688 27.10 4.58 -10.12
CA GLY A 688 27.17 3.32 -9.36
C GLY A 688 28.58 2.95 -8.94
N VAL A 689 29.55 3.02 -9.88
CA VAL A 689 30.97 2.76 -9.59
C VAL A 689 31.51 3.73 -8.53
N ALA A 690 31.16 5.01 -8.64
CA ALA A 690 31.54 6.01 -7.65
C ALA A 690 30.93 5.69 -6.27
N LEU A 691 29.67 5.27 -6.22
CA LEU A 691 28.98 4.93 -4.97
C LEU A 691 29.60 3.69 -4.30
N SER A 692 29.92 2.64 -5.05
CA SER A 692 30.66 1.47 -4.53
C SER A 692 32.04 1.88 -3.97
N SER A 693 32.72 2.80 -4.65
CA SER A 693 34.02 3.35 -4.20
C SER A 693 33.90 4.13 -2.88
N LEU A 694 32.80 4.87 -2.67
CA LEU A 694 32.51 5.56 -1.41
C LEU A 694 32.33 4.58 -0.24
N PHE A 695 31.61 3.49 -0.46
CA PHE A 695 31.43 2.46 0.58
C PHE A 695 32.74 1.74 0.91
N LEU A 696 33.53 1.36 -0.11
CA LEU A 696 34.87 0.79 0.09
C LEU A 696 35.78 1.74 0.87
N LEU A 697 35.71 3.05 0.59
CA LEU A 697 36.44 4.07 1.34
C LEU A 697 36.05 4.08 2.83
N PHE A 698 34.77 4.06 3.15
CA PHE A 698 34.33 4.01 4.55
C PHE A 698 34.74 2.71 5.24
N ILE A 699 34.65 1.58 4.55
CA ILE A 699 35.05 0.29 5.09
C ILE A 699 36.56 0.26 5.40
N ALA A 700 37.41 0.70 4.47
CA ALA A 700 38.85 0.72 4.65
C ALA A 700 39.27 1.58 5.85
N ASN A 701 38.59 2.71 6.08
CA ASN A 701 38.87 3.59 7.21
C ASN A 701 38.40 3.02 8.56
N ARG A 702 37.29 2.28 8.57
CA ARG A 702 36.83 1.56 9.76
C ARG A 702 37.86 0.50 10.22
N GLU A 703 38.53 -0.16 9.28
CA GLU A 703 39.50 -1.23 9.57
C GLU A 703 40.90 -0.69 9.94
N ALA A 704 41.28 0.48 9.41
CA ALA A 704 42.58 1.11 9.71
C ALA A 704 42.69 1.67 11.15
N GLU A 705 41.57 1.91 11.85
CA GLU A 705 41.57 2.39 13.23
C GLU A 705 41.95 1.27 14.23
N ASN A 706 43.25 1.09 14.45
CA ASN A 706 43.81 0.13 15.41
C ASN A 706 43.97 0.69 16.84
N SER A 707 43.16 1.68 17.26
CA SER A 707 43.46 2.47 18.47
C SER A 707 42.22 2.93 19.23
N GLY A 708 41.62 2.06 20.03
CA GLY A 708 40.99 2.41 21.33
C GLY A 708 39.90 3.50 21.37
N PHE A 709 39.42 4.01 20.25
CA PHE A 709 38.36 5.00 20.17
C PHE A 709 37.05 4.24 19.93
N LYS A 710 36.30 3.96 20.99
CA LYS A 710 34.90 3.57 20.82
C LYS A 710 34.22 4.73 20.09
N VAL A 711 33.57 4.45 18.97
CA VAL A 711 32.67 5.35 18.20
C VAL A 711 31.56 5.99 19.07
N GLY A 712 31.59 5.82 20.40
CA GLY A 712 30.65 6.34 21.39
C GLY A 712 31.10 7.56 22.23
N SER A 713 32.18 8.28 21.93
CA SER A 713 32.74 9.24 22.93
C SER A 713 32.51 10.75 22.74
N LEU A 714 31.82 11.26 21.72
CA LEU A 714 31.41 12.67 21.74
C LEU A 714 30.11 12.87 20.97
N MET A 715 29.01 13.08 21.71
CA MET A 715 27.65 13.33 21.18
C MET A 715 27.05 12.19 20.32
N THR A 716 27.65 11.01 20.38
CA THR A 716 27.26 9.78 19.70
C THR A 716 26.19 9.05 20.51
N SER A 717 25.04 8.84 19.89
CA SER A 717 23.72 8.84 20.50
C SER A 717 23.33 7.51 21.14
N TRP A 718 23.33 7.45 22.48
CA TRP A 718 22.52 6.48 23.21
C TRP A 718 21.07 6.48 22.70
N ALA A 719 20.52 7.66 22.34
CA ALA A 719 19.17 7.80 21.80
C ALA A 719 18.97 7.19 20.40
N GLY A 720 19.90 7.38 19.45
CA GLY A 720 19.77 6.83 18.09
C GLY A 720 20.00 5.32 18.07
N TYR A 721 21.01 4.84 18.81
CA TYR A 721 21.21 3.41 19.05
C TYR A 721 19.99 2.79 19.75
N PHE A 722 19.44 3.44 20.76
CA PHE A 722 18.24 2.97 21.48
C PHE A 722 16.98 2.96 20.60
N LEU A 723 16.77 3.98 19.76
CA LEU A 723 15.64 4.05 18.83
C LEU A 723 15.75 2.98 17.74
N ASN A 724 16.94 2.77 17.17
CA ASN A 724 17.21 1.70 16.21
C ASN A 724 17.08 0.31 16.86
N TYR A 725 17.60 0.13 18.07
CA TYR A 725 17.45 -1.08 18.87
C TYR A 725 15.99 -1.41 19.18
N LEU A 726 15.19 -0.39 19.54
CA LEU A 726 13.76 -0.54 19.82
C LEU A 726 12.97 -0.85 18.54
N SER A 727 13.29 -0.17 17.43
CA SER A 727 12.76 -0.47 16.09
C SER A 727 12.98 -1.95 15.72
N LEU A 728 14.21 -2.46 15.83
CA LEU A 728 14.51 -3.86 15.55
C LEU A 728 13.71 -4.83 16.42
N ARG A 729 13.58 -4.58 17.73
CA ARG A 729 12.80 -5.47 18.61
C ARG A 729 11.30 -5.45 18.32
N ILE A 730 10.80 -4.35 17.77
CA ILE A 730 9.37 -4.19 17.45
C ILE A 730 9.04 -4.75 16.07
N PHE A 731 9.97 -4.65 15.10
CA PHE A 731 9.77 -4.98 13.68
C PHE A 731 10.47 -6.27 13.18
N LYS A 732 11.40 -6.91 13.93
CA LYS A 732 11.88 -8.28 13.61
C LYS A 732 10.79 -9.30 13.93
N ASP A 733 10.00 -9.67 12.92
CA ASP A 733 9.08 -10.80 13.00
C ASP A 733 9.47 -11.89 11.99
N ASN A 734 10.18 -12.90 12.48
CA ASN A 734 10.51 -14.13 11.71
C ASN A 734 9.57 -15.30 12.09
N SER A 735 8.39 -14.99 12.65
CA SER A 735 7.29 -15.95 12.76
C SER A 735 6.86 -16.46 11.37
N LEU A 736 6.01 -17.48 11.35
CA LEU A 736 5.42 -18.01 10.10
C LEU A 736 4.74 -16.90 9.27
N ALA A 737 3.97 -16.04 9.92
CA ALA A 737 3.25 -14.95 9.25
C ALA A 737 4.22 -13.83 8.80
N GLY A 738 5.16 -13.43 9.66
CA GLY A 738 6.16 -12.41 9.34
C GLY A 738 7.08 -12.82 8.18
N SER A 739 7.57 -14.07 8.20
CA SER A 739 8.41 -14.64 7.13
C SER A 739 7.70 -14.57 5.77
N ARG A 740 6.41 -14.94 5.72
CA ARG A 740 5.59 -14.89 4.51
C ARG A 740 5.43 -13.45 3.99
N SER A 741 5.17 -12.49 4.89
CA SER A 741 5.02 -11.08 4.52
C SER A 741 6.31 -10.47 3.97
N ASN A 742 7.45 -10.75 4.61
CA ASN A 742 8.76 -10.22 4.21
C ASN A 742 9.20 -10.77 2.84
N ILE A 743 9.01 -12.08 2.60
CA ILE A 743 9.33 -12.71 1.32
C ILE A 743 8.44 -12.15 0.21
N SER A 744 7.13 -12.03 0.44
CA SER A 744 6.21 -11.49 -0.58
C SER A 744 6.55 -10.03 -0.94
N ALA A 745 6.94 -9.21 0.05
CA ALA A 745 7.26 -7.80 -0.18
C ALA A 745 8.46 -7.55 -1.12
N HIS A 746 9.44 -8.47 -1.15
CA HIS A 746 10.62 -8.35 -2.02
C HIS A 746 10.50 -9.16 -3.31
N TYR A 747 10.07 -10.42 -3.21
CA TYR A 747 10.10 -11.35 -4.35
C TYR A 747 8.84 -11.30 -5.22
N ASP A 748 7.72 -10.76 -4.72
CA ASP A 748 6.49 -10.56 -5.52
C ASP A 748 6.41 -9.14 -6.15
N LEU A 749 7.56 -8.43 -6.22
CA LEU A 749 7.67 -7.12 -6.86
C LEU A 749 7.24 -7.13 -8.33
N SER A 750 7.99 -7.84 -9.16
CA SER A 750 7.74 -8.01 -10.59
C SER A 750 8.76 -9.00 -11.14
N ASN A 751 8.29 -10.10 -11.72
CA ASN A 751 9.16 -11.01 -12.46
C ASN A 751 9.82 -10.33 -13.66
N ASP A 752 9.16 -9.35 -14.28
CA ASP A 752 9.71 -8.62 -15.42
C ASP A 752 10.86 -7.72 -15.01
N LEU A 753 10.80 -7.11 -13.82
CA LEU A 753 11.94 -6.37 -13.25
C LEU A 753 13.17 -7.27 -13.09
N PHE A 754 13.00 -8.45 -12.46
CA PHE A 754 14.12 -9.37 -12.22
C PHE A 754 14.73 -9.89 -13.53
N LYS A 755 13.93 -10.16 -14.57
CA LYS A 755 14.43 -10.56 -15.90
C LYS A 755 15.38 -9.54 -16.53
N LEU A 756 15.30 -8.26 -16.17
CA LEU A 756 16.14 -7.21 -16.77
C LEU A 756 17.61 -7.33 -16.39
N PHE A 757 17.92 -7.91 -15.22
CA PHE A 757 19.30 -7.93 -14.71
C PHE A 757 19.80 -9.30 -14.23
N LEU A 758 18.93 -10.27 -14.00
CA LEU A 758 19.35 -11.64 -13.69
C LEU A 758 19.84 -12.39 -14.94
N ASP A 759 20.36 -13.59 -14.72
CA ASP A 759 20.69 -14.49 -15.81
C ASP A 759 19.42 -15.00 -16.51
N LYS A 760 19.48 -15.15 -17.83
CA LYS A 760 18.30 -15.51 -18.63
C LYS A 760 17.91 -16.99 -18.55
N GLY A 761 18.86 -17.86 -18.17
CA GLY A 761 18.67 -19.31 -18.19
C GLY A 761 17.97 -19.81 -16.93
N LEU A 762 18.61 -19.60 -15.79
CA LEU A 762 18.24 -20.11 -14.48
C LEU A 762 17.43 -19.10 -13.66
N MET A 763 17.53 -17.79 -13.93
CA MET A 763 16.88 -16.71 -13.16
C MET A 763 17.24 -16.78 -11.67
N MET A 764 18.53 -16.88 -11.38
CA MET A 764 19.09 -17.01 -10.04
C MET A 764 19.38 -15.64 -9.45
N TYR A 765 18.60 -15.26 -8.43
CA TYR A 765 18.92 -14.11 -7.58
C TYR A 765 19.79 -14.54 -6.40
N SER A 766 21.00 -15.00 -6.73
CA SER A 766 22.04 -15.48 -5.81
C SER A 766 23.40 -15.36 -6.52
N CYS A 767 24.51 -15.43 -5.79
CA CYS A 767 25.87 -15.39 -6.36
C CYS A 767 26.09 -16.42 -7.49
N GLY A 768 26.81 -16.03 -8.55
CA GLY A 768 27.37 -16.93 -9.57
C GLY A 768 28.85 -17.25 -9.31
N LEU A 769 29.34 -18.39 -9.81
CA LEU A 769 30.72 -18.85 -9.67
C LEU A 769 31.51 -18.55 -10.96
N TRP A 770 32.24 -17.44 -10.94
CA TRP A 770 33.06 -16.94 -12.05
C TRP A 770 34.34 -17.76 -12.30
N ASP A 771 34.78 -17.81 -13.56
CA ASP A 771 36.05 -18.45 -13.91
C ASP A 771 37.22 -17.54 -13.54
N THR A 772 38.22 -18.07 -12.84
CA THR A 772 39.39 -17.32 -12.36
C THR A 772 40.70 -17.79 -12.99
N THR A 773 40.65 -18.69 -13.99
CA THR A 773 41.83 -19.18 -14.71
C THR A 773 42.31 -18.17 -15.78
N SER A 774 43.63 -18.02 -15.93
CA SER A 774 44.34 -16.84 -16.49
C SER A 774 43.91 -16.32 -17.88
N PRO A 775 44.12 -15.00 -18.15
CA PRO A 775 43.95 -14.40 -19.47
C PRO A 775 45.01 -14.91 -20.45
N VAL A 776 44.63 -15.18 -21.70
CA VAL A 776 45.56 -15.58 -22.76
C VAL A 776 46.68 -14.53 -22.88
N SER A 777 47.95 -14.98 -22.82
CA SER A 777 49.15 -14.16 -23.00
C SER A 777 49.06 -13.30 -24.28
N PRO A 778 49.66 -12.09 -24.32
CA PRO A 778 49.69 -11.30 -25.55
C PRO A 778 50.46 -12.10 -26.61
N CYS A 779 49.76 -12.53 -27.67
CA CYS A 779 50.38 -13.15 -28.82
C CYS A 779 51.52 -12.27 -29.32
N GLY A 780 52.70 -12.89 -29.43
CA GLY A 780 53.88 -12.27 -29.98
C GLY A 780 53.67 -11.81 -31.41
N ASN A 781 54.50 -10.83 -31.79
CA ASN A 781 54.68 -10.34 -33.14
C ASN A 781 54.64 -11.47 -34.19
N SER A 782 53.56 -11.52 -34.95
CA SER A 782 53.57 -12.02 -36.31
C SER A 782 52.83 -11.00 -37.18
N THR A 783 53.61 -10.27 -37.96
CA THR A 783 53.15 -9.61 -39.17
C THR A 783 52.51 -10.67 -40.06
N ASP A 784 51.22 -10.54 -40.35
CA ASP A 784 50.64 -10.84 -41.66
C ASP A 784 49.20 -10.27 -41.69
N ASP A 785 49.02 -9.31 -42.58
CA ASP A 785 47.73 -8.77 -43.00
C ASP A 785 46.91 -9.86 -43.69
N ASP A 786 45.65 -10.05 -43.29
CA ASP A 786 44.47 -10.09 -44.17
C ASP A 786 43.23 -10.73 -43.50
N ALA A 787 42.07 -10.22 -43.92
CA ALA A 787 40.69 -10.67 -43.69
C ALA A 787 39.92 -10.08 -42.49
N ALA A 788 38.97 -9.20 -42.85
CA ALA A 788 37.92 -8.66 -42.02
C ALA A 788 36.89 -9.73 -41.62
N ASP A 789 36.60 -9.81 -40.32
CA ASP A 789 35.34 -10.35 -39.79
C ASP A 789 34.99 -9.61 -38.50
N GLU A 790 33.86 -8.92 -38.48
CA GLU A 790 33.38 -8.11 -37.35
C GLU A 790 32.71 -9.01 -36.30
N SER A 791 33.47 -9.38 -35.26
CA SER A 791 32.93 -10.06 -34.07
C SER A 791 32.75 -9.08 -32.90
N PRO A 792 31.67 -9.15 -32.09
CA PRO A 792 31.30 -8.13 -31.09
C PRO A 792 32.20 -8.06 -29.85
N CYS A 793 33.21 -8.92 -29.73
CA CYS A 793 34.06 -9.02 -28.53
C CYS A 793 35.16 -7.94 -28.41
N SER A 794 35.40 -7.12 -29.44
CA SER A 794 36.55 -6.19 -29.46
C SER A 794 36.34 -4.87 -28.68
N ILE A 795 35.15 -4.65 -28.12
CA ILE A 795 34.82 -3.43 -27.35
C ILE A 795 35.05 -3.61 -25.84
N MET A 796 35.06 -4.85 -25.32
CA MET A 796 35.15 -5.11 -23.87
C MET A 796 36.50 -4.72 -23.23
N ASP A 797 37.60 -4.74 -23.97
CA ASP A 797 38.94 -4.50 -23.40
C ASP A 797 39.41 -3.05 -23.49
N LYS A 798 38.81 -2.20 -24.33
CA LYS A 798 39.31 -0.83 -24.54
C LYS A 798 38.77 0.18 -23.51
N GLU A 799 37.58 -0.03 -22.95
CA GLU A 799 36.99 0.91 -21.98
C GLU A 799 37.41 0.67 -20.52
N GLN A 800 37.96 -0.51 -20.18
CA GLN A 800 38.48 -0.81 -18.84
C GLN A 800 39.79 -0.07 -18.49
N SER A 801 40.41 0.62 -19.45
CA SER A 801 41.72 1.27 -19.28
C SER A 801 41.69 2.69 -18.69
N SER A 802 40.50 3.25 -18.38
CA SER A 802 40.35 4.66 -17.96
C SER A 802 40.13 4.88 -16.46
N PHE A 803 40.14 3.83 -15.63
CA PHE A 803 40.08 3.93 -14.17
C PHE A 803 41.40 3.47 -13.55
N PRO A 804 41.89 4.11 -12.46
CA PRO A 804 43.17 3.74 -11.85
C PRO A 804 43.12 2.28 -11.40
N GLN A 805 43.91 1.43 -12.06
CA GLN A 805 44.07 0.03 -11.73
C GLN A 805 44.61 -0.09 -10.30
N THR A 806 43.76 -0.55 -9.37
CA THR A 806 44.21 -1.08 -8.10
C THR A 806 44.92 -2.41 -8.40
N SER A 807 46.24 -2.39 -8.37
CA SER A 807 47.08 -3.59 -8.54
C SER A 807 46.63 -4.72 -7.59
N HIS A 808 46.27 -5.89 -8.14
CA HIS A 808 45.83 -7.14 -7.47
C HIS A 808 44.31 -7.44 -7.38
N ARG A 809 43.49 -7.09 -8.37
CA ARG A 809 42.15 -7.72 -8.49
C ARG A 809 42.25 -9.06 -9.25
N PRO A 810 41.62 -10.16 -8.77
CA PRO A 810 41.54 -11.41 -9.52
C PRO A 810 40.79 -11.22 -10.84
N TYR A 811 41.20 -11.97 -11.87
CA TYR A 811 40.46 -12.05 -13.13
C TYR A 811 39.17 -12.85 -12.93
N PHE A 812 38.07 -12.37 -13.51
CA PHE A 812 36.78 -13.06 -13.55
C PHE A 812 36.29 -13.13 -15.00
N GLY A 813 36.38 -14.32 -15.58
CA GLY A 813 35.99 -14.61 -16.96
C GLY A 813 34.59 -15.20 -17.11
N GLY A 814 34.08 -15.10 -18.34
CA GLY A 814 32.79 -15.65 -18.77
C GLY A 814 31.60 -14.70 -18.57
N THR A 815 30.40 -15.23 -18.82
CA THR A 815 29.12 -14.52 -18.66
C THR A 815 28.48 -14.82 -17.30
N LEU A 816 27.51 -13.98 -16.88
CA LEU A 816 26.71 -14.25 -15.68
C LEU A 816 25.98 -15.59 -15.77
N GLU A 817 25.46 -15.91 -16.95
CA GLU A 817 24.78 -17.17 -17.25
C GLU A 817 25.71 -18.37 -16.97
N GLU A 818 26.93 -18.36 -17.52
CA GLU A 818 27.92 -19.41 -17.27
C GLU A 818 28.35 -19.48 -15.80
N ALA A 819 28.45 -18.32 -15.13
CA ALA A 819 28.76 -18.28 -13.71
C ALA A 819 27.63 -18.88 -12.85
N GLN A 820 26.37 -18.63 -13.19
CA GLN A 820 25.23 -19.22 -12.50
C GLN A 820 25.15 -20.73 -12.74
N ASP A 821 25.36 -21.17 -13.99
CA ASP A 821 25.43 -22.59 -14.34
C ASP A 821 26.52 -23.31 -13.54
N ARG A 822 27.74 -22.75 -13.50
CA ARG A 822 28.85 -23.30 -12.70
C ARG A 822 28.49 -23.38 -11.23
N LYS A 823 27.91 -22.33 -10.65
CA LYS A 823 27.52 -22.32 -9.23
C LYS A 823 26.48 -23.38 -8.92
N VAL A 824 25.43 -23.49 -9.73
CA VAL A 824 24.38 -24.50 -9.52
C VAL A 824 24.96 -25.90 -9.69
N ASP A 825 25.79 -26.13 -10.72
CA ASP A 825 26.46 -27.41 -10.92
C ASP A 825 27.39 -27.76 -9.76
N THR A 826 28.09 -26.78 -9.17
CA THR A 826 28.85 -26.97 -7.92
C THR A 826 27.94 -27.39 -6.77
N LEU A 827 26.84 -26.68 -6.49
CA LEU A 827 25.90 -27.07 -5.42
C LEU A 827 25.36 -28.49 -5.61
N LEU A 828 24.97 -28.85 -6.83
CA LEU A 828 24.43 -30.18 -7.16
C LEU A 828 25.50 -31.28 -7.09
N SER A 829 26.73 -31.02 -7.52
CA SER A 829 27.83 -31.98 -7.40
C SER A 829 28.22 -32.23 -5.94
N ARG A 830 28.15 -31.20 -5.06
CA ARG A 830 28.37 -31.35 -3.61
C ARG A 830 27.33 -32.27 -2.95
N LEU A 831 26.15 -32.42 -3.57
CA LEU A 831 25.15 -33.39 -3.12
C LEU A 831 25.48 -34.83 -3.55
N GLN A 832 26.41 -35.08 -4.47
CA GLN A 832 26.60 -36.40 -5.10
C GLN A 832 25.27 -36.96 -5.62
N LEU A 833 24.56 -36.12 -6.37
CA LEU A 833 23.23 -36.40 -6.88
C LEU A 833 23.27 -37.53 -7.92
N ARG A 834 22.23 -38.37 -7.94
CA ARG A 834 22.05 -39.54 -8.81
C ARG A 834 20.58 -39.64 -9.18
N THR A 835 20.25 -40.36 -10.25
CA THR A 835 18.90 -40.42 -10.82
C THR A 835 17.86 -40.98 -9.85
N GLU A 836 18.25 -41.92 -8.98
CA GLU A 836 17.38 -42.55 -7.99
C GLU A 836 17.05 -41.65 -6.80
N HIS A 837 17.80 -40.57 -6.58
CA HIS A 837 17.61 -39.71 -5.42
C HIS A 837 16.37 -38.83 -5.56
N ARG A 838 15.75 -38.53 -4.41
CA ARG A 838 14.77 -37.46 -4.28
C ARG A 838 15.42 -36.23 -3.64
N LEU A 839 15.38 -35.11 -4.35
CA LEU A 839 15.95 -33.83 -3.96
C LEU A 839 14.86 -32.89 -3.41
N LEU A 840 15.13 -32.22 -2.29
CA LEU A 840 14.36 -31.06 -1.83
C LEU A 840 15.16 -29.78 -2.04
N ASP A 841 14.56 -28.80 -2.71
CA ASP A 841 15.07 -27.43 -2.85
C ASP A 841 14.29 -26.48 -1.93
N ILE A 842 14.91 -26.09 -0.81
CA ILE A 842 14.30 -25.22 0.21
C ILE A 842 14.53 -23.75 -0.16
N GLY A 843 13.43 -23.04 -0.47
CA GLY A 843 13.51 -21.70 -1.02
C GLY A 843 13.84 -21.73 -2.51
N CYS A 844 13.07 -22.50 -3.29
CA CYS A 844 13.41 -22.88 -4.66
C CYS A 844 13.44 -21.74 -5.70
N GLY A 845 13.18 -20.50 -5.28
CA GLY A 845 13.11 -19.33 -6.15
C GLY A 845 12.20 -19.57 -7.36
N TRP A 846 12.66 -19.16 -8.53
CA TRP A 846 11.97 -19.37 -9.81
C TRP A 846 12.21 -20.77 -10.42
N GLY A 847 12.76 -21.72 -9.66
CA GLY A 847 12.93 -23.11 -10.05
C GLY A 847 14.22 -23.43 -10.83
N GLY A 848 15.15 -22.48 -10.98
CA GLY A 848 16.37 -22.67 -11.78
C GLY A 848 17.21 -23.87 -11.34
N LEU A 849 17.46 -23.99 -10.04
CA LEU A 849 18.21 -25.12 -9.48
C LEU A 849 17.47 -26.45 -9.69
N ALA A 850 16.17 -26.49 -9.40
CA ALA A 850 15.34 -27.68 -9.58
C ALA A 850 15.32 -28.17 -11.04
N ILE A 851 15.17 -27.23 -12.00
CA ILE A 851 15.23 -27.52 -13.43
C ILE A 851 16.58 -28.13 -13.80
N ARG A 852 17.68 -27.46 -13.42
CA ARG A 852 19.04 -27.93 -13.73
C ARG A 852 19.33 -29.31 -13.14
N ALA A 853 18.84 -29.59 -11.92
CA ALA A 853 18.99 -30.88 -11.28
C ALA A 853 18.25 -31.99 -12.04
N ALA A 854 16.99 -31.76 -12.41
CA ALA A 854 16.20 -32.73 -13.16
C ALA A 854 16.77 -32.99 -14.55
N GLU A 855 17.19 -31.94 -15.29
CA GLU A 855 17.77 -32.07 -16.63
C GLU A 855 19.10 -32.84 -16.61
N LYS A 856 19.97 -32.52 -15.65
CA LYS A 856 21.34 -33.07 -15.63
C LYS A 856 21.42 -34.46 -15.01
N TYR A 857 20.58 -34.76 -14.02
CA TYR A 857 20.66 -36.01 -13.24
C TYR A 857 19.43 -36.91 -13.40
N GLY A 858 18.32 -36.43 -13.97
CA GLY A 858 17.08 -37.20 -14.10
C GLY A 858 16.40 -37.52 -12.77
N CYS A 859 16.79 -36.87 -11.67
CA CYS A 859 16.26 -37.13 -10.34
C CYS A 859 14.92 -36.43 -10.10
N LYS A 860 14.14 -36.91 -9.13
CA LYS A 860 12.91 -36.24 -8.71
C LYS A 860 13.22 -35.05 -7.79
N VAL A 861 12.55 -33.92 -8.01
CA VAL A 861 12.78 -32.69 -7.25
C VAL A 861 11.47 -32.15 -6.68
N ASP A 862 11.43 -31.94 -5.37
CA ASP A 862 10.41 -31.12 -4.72
C ASP A 862 11.04 -29.74 -4.42
N GLY A 863 10.41 -28.65 -4.89
CA GLY A 863 10.80 -27.29 -4.52
C GLY A 863 9.75 -26.66 -3.61
N ILE A 864 10.19 -25.95 -2.57
CA ILE A 864 9.28 -25.23 -1.66
C ILE A 864 9.57 -23.73 -1.63
N THR A 865 8.52 -22.92 -1.66
CA THR A 865 8.61 -21.44 -1.56
C THR A 865 7.40 -20.87 -0.82
N LEU A 866 7.55 -19.65 -0.30
CA LEU A 866 6.45 -18.85 0.25
C LEU A 866 5.92 -17.78 -0.72
N SER A 867 6.63 -17.55 -1.84
CA SER A 867 6.21 -16.61 -2.89
C SER A 867 5.29 -17.29 -3.91
N LYS A 868 4.12 -16.68 -4.11
CA LYS A 868 3.16 -17.16 -5.12
C LYS A 868 3.69 -16.92 -6.52
N GLU A 869 4.36 -15.80 -6.74
CA GLU A 869 4.82 -15.39 -8.06
C GLU A 869 6.05 -16.18 -8.52
N GLN A 870 6.95 -16.53 -7.58
CA GLN A 870 8.04 -17.47 -7.84
C GLN A 870 7.50 -18.85 -8.22
N LYS A 871 6.56 -19.41 -7.45
CA LYS A 871 5.95 -20.71 -7.76
C LYS A 871 5.30 -20.69 -9.15
N ARG A 872 4.50 -19.66 -9.44
CA ARG A 872 3.79 -19.53 -10.72
C ARG A 872 4.76 -19.57 -11.91
N LEU A 873 5.81 -18.75 -11.87
CA LEU A 873 6.79 -18.72 -12.96
C LEU A 873 7.68 -19.98 -12.99
N ALA A 874 7.99 -20.57 -11.84
CA ALA A 874 8.73 -21.84 -11.80
C ALA A 874 7.95 -22.99 -12.47
N GLU A 875 6.65 -23.10 -12.19
CA GLU A 875 5.76 -24.09 -12.82
C GLU A 875 5.63 -23.86 -14.34
N GLU A 876 5.53 -22.60 -14.77
CA GLU A 876 5.53 -22.22 -16.19
C GLU A 876 6.81 -22.68 -16.88
N ARG A 877 7.98 -22.37 -16.31
CA ARG A 877 9.30 -22.75 -16.86
C ARG A 877 9.51 -24.26 -16.90
N VAL A 878 8.97 -25.01 -15.93
CA VAL A 878 9.02 -26.48 -15.91
C VAL A 878 8.14 -27.08 -17.01
N ARG A 879 6.94 -26.53 -17.22
CA ARG A 879 6.03 -26.96 -18.28
C ARG A 879 6.62 -26.74 -19.67
N GLU A 880 7.23 -25.58 -19.89
CA GLU A 880 7.92 -25.25 -21.16
C GLU A 880 9.02 -26.26 -21.51
N ARG A 881 9.63 -26.90 -20.51
CA ARG A 881 10.69 -27.91 -20.66
C ARG A 881 10.20 -29.35 -20.60
N GLY A 882 8.91 -29.59 -20.36
CA GLY A 882 8.33 -30.93 -20.23
C GLY A 882 8.76 -31.70 -18.98
N LEU A 883 9.20 -31.01 -17.93
CA LEU A 883 9.78 -31.62 -16.71
C LEU A 883 8.75 -31.84 -15.58
N GLU A 884 7.44 -31.67 -15.86
CA GLU A 884 6.36 -31.79 -14.86
C GLU A 884 6.29 -33.19 -14.21
N HIS A 885 6.86 -34.21 -14.86
CA HIS A 885 6.93 -35.58 -14.33
C HIS A 885 8.09 -35.80 -13.33
N LEU A 886 9.05 -34.88 -13.27
CA LEU A 886 10.20 -34.93 -12.36
C LEU A 886 10.15 -33.87 -11.26
N ILE A 887 9.50 -32.72 -11.49
CA ILE A 887 9.56 -31.57 -10.59
C ILE A 887 8.17 -31.23 -10.05
N THR A 888 8.07 -31.02 -8.74
CA THR A 888 6.86 -30.54 -8.07
C THR A 888 7.17 -29.34 -7.18
N PHE A 889 6.43 -28.24 -7.32
CA PHE A 889 6.57 -27.05 -6.47
C PHE A 889 5.43 -26.90 -5.46
N HIS A 890 5.77 -26.61 -4.21
CA HIS A 890 4.80 -26.44 -3.12
C HIS A 890 4.86 -25.03 -2.54
N LEU A 891 3.70 -24.42 -2.31
CA LEU A 891 3.57 -23.14 -1.61
C LEU A 891 3.39 -23.41 -0.10
N VAL A 892 4.49 -23.63 0.60
CA VAL A 892 4.47 -24.14 1.99
C VAL A 892 5.70 -23.68 2.77
N ASP A 893 5.54 -23.50 4.08
CA ASP A 893 6.66 -23.20 4.97
C ASP A 893 7.43 -24.47 5.34
N TYR A 894 8.76 -24.41 5.28
CA TYR A 894 9.64 -25.54 5.57
C TYR A 894 9.39 -26.17 6.95
N ARG A 895 9.01 -25.36 7.95
CA ARG A 895 8.74 -25.81 9.34
C ARG A 895 7.54 -26.73 9.40
N THR A 896 6.50 -26.42 8.64
CA THR A 896 5.30 -27.27 8.54
C THR A 896 5.53 -28.45 7.60
N TYR A 897 6.29 -28.23 6.52
CA TYR A 897 6.60 -29.25 5.54
C TYR A 897 7.43 -30.39 6.13
N SER A 898 8.38 -30.08 7.03
CA SER A 898 9.21 -31.08 7.70
C SER A 898 8.41 -32.03 8.59
N LEU A 899 7.36 -31.53 9.26
CA LEU A 899 6.51 -32.35 10.12
C LEU A 899 5.69 -33.36 9.31
N ALA A 900 5.27 -33.00 8.10
CA ALA A 900 4.46 -33.85 7.24
C ALA A 900 5.28 -34.88 6.44
N ASN A 901 6.59 -34.64 6.25
CA ASN A 901 7.44 -35.44 5.35
C ASN A 901 8.73 -35.95 6.02
N PRO A 902 8.66 -36.61 7.20
CA PRO A 902 9.86 -37.08 7.88
C PRO A 902 10.62 -38.09 7.03
N ARG A 903 11.94 -37.90 6.91
CA ARG A 903 12.88 -38.78 6.17
C ARG A 903 12.57 -38.95 4.68
N ALA A 904 11.84 -38.02 4.08
CA ALA A 904 11.37 -38.15 2.70
C ALA A 904 12.44 -37.89 1.61
N PHE A 905 13.57 -37.29 1.95
CA PHE A 905 14.53 -36.77 0.96
C PHE A 905 15.94 -37.31 1.13
N ASP A 906 16.52 -37.83 0.05
CA ASP A 906 17.91 -38.30 0.02
C ASP A 906 18.89 -37.13 0.02
N ARG A 907 18.49 -36.02 -0.63
CA ARG A 907 19.31 -34.83 -0.82
C ARG A 907 18.49 -33.60 -0.52
N ILE A 908 19.09 -32.63 0.17
CA ILE A 908 18.48 -31.33 0.43
C ILE A 908 19.44 -30.24 0.00
N VAL A 909 18.94 -29.23 -0.67
CA VAL A 909 19.68 -28.02 -1.02
C VAL A 909 18.92 -26.79 -0.56
N SER A 910 19.66 -25.78 -0.09
CA SER A 910 19.11 -24.50 0.33
C SER A 910 20.07 -23.39 -0.07
N CYS A 911 19.66 -22.51 -0.97
CA CYS A 911 20.50 -21.42 -1.46
C CYS A 911 20.04 -20.08 -0.89
N GLU A 912 20.84 -19.46 -0.01
CA GLU A 912 20.62 -18.12 0.53
C GLU A 912 19.22 -17.91 1.16
N MET A 913 18.75 -18.93 1.88
CA MET A 913 17.48 -18.91 2.63
C MET A 913 17.68 -18.55 4.12
N ILE A 914 18.83 -18.94 4.70
CA ILE A 914 19.06 -18.87 6.15
C ILE A 914 19.07 -17.43 6.69
N GLU A 915 19.37 -16.46 5.82
CA GLU A 915 19.39 -15.03 6.04
C GLU A 915 18.00 -14.51 6.43
N ALA A 916 16.93 -15.11 5.90
CA ALA A 916 15.54 -14.78 6.18
C ALA A 916 15.00 -15.47 7.45
N VAL A 917 15.65 -16.52 7.93
CA VAL A 917 15.21 -17.30 9.11
C VAL A 917 15.38 -16.49 10.41
N GLY A 918 16.48 -15.75 10.51
CA GLY A 918 16.83 -14.97 11.68
C GLY A 918 17.40 -15.77 12.85
N HIS A 919 18.27 -15.13 13.63
CA HIS A 919 19.08 -15.78 14.68
C HIS A 919 18.32 -16.77 15.57
N ASN A 920 17.16 -16.37 16.08
CA ASN A 920 16.44 -17.15 17.09
C ASN A 920 15.90 -18.49 16.54
N TYR A 921 15.86 -18.65 15.21
CA TYR A 921 15.25 -19.80 14.54
C TYR A 921 16.26 -20.67 13.79
N TYR A 922 17.55 -20.33 13.76
CA TYR A 922 18.57 -21.18 13.11
C TYR A 922 18.57 -22.62 13.64
N GLY A 923 18.40 -22.80 14.96
CA GLY A 923 18.30 -24.14 15.55
C GLY A 923 17.09 -24.92 15.01
N SER A 924 15.93 -24.29 14.95
CA SER A 924 14.70 -24.89 14.39
C SER A 924 14.81 -25.16 12.90
N TYR A 925 15.60 -24.36 12.16
CA TYR A 925 15.90 -24.62 10.76
C TYR A 925 16.68 -25.93 10.58
N PHE A 926 17.79 -26.11 11.30
CA PHE A 926 18.56 -27.36 11.23
C PHE A 926 17.79 -28.56 11.76
N GLU A 927 16.92 -28.38 12.76
CA GLU A 927 16.01 -29.43 13.25
C GLU A 927 15.03 -29.90 12.16
N ALA A 928 14.45 -28.96 11.40
CA ALA A 928 13.57 -29.28 10.28
C ALA A 928 14.31 -30.00 9.13
N VAL A 929 15.52 -29.54 8.78
CA VAL A 929 16.36 -30.18 7.76
C VAL A 929 16.73 -31.61 8.19
N ASP A 930 17.16 -31.83 9.43
CA ASP A 930 17.51 -33.17 9.93
C ASP A 930 16.30 -34.12 9.98
N MET A 931 15.09 -33.59 10.21
CA MET A 931 13.84 -34.34 10.17
C MET A 931 13.49 -34.80 8.74
N LEU A 932 13.64 -33.92 7.74
CA LEU A 932 13.36 -34.20 6.33
C LEU A 932 14.36 -35.17 5.70
N LEU A 933 15.65 -35.08 6.09
CA LEU A 933 16.74 -35.78 5.43
C LEU A 933 16.77 -37.27 5.79
N ALA A 934 16.78 -38.15 4.78
CA ALA A 934 16.94 -39.60 4.91
C ALA A 934 18.27 -39.96 5.61
N LYS A 935 18.38 -41.16 6.17
CA LYS A 935 19.46 -41.56 7.08
C LYS A 935 20.87 -41.25 6.56
N ASP A 936 21.14 -41.63 5.31
CA ASP A 936 22.43 -41.45 4.63
C ASP A 936 22.44 -40.23 3.70
N GLY A 937 21.51 -39.29 3.93
CA GLY A 937 21.34 -38.11 3.09
C GLY A 937 22.41 -37.04 3.29
N VAL A 938 22.52 -36.17 2.29
CA VAL A 938 23.46 -35.04 2.23
C VAL A 938 22.68 -33.74 2.10
N PHE A 939 23.08 -32.74 2.88
CA PHE A 939 22.51 -31.39 2.84
C PHE A 939 23.56 -30.38 2.39
N VAL A 940 23.25 -29.58 1.37
CA VAL A 940 24.12 -28.48 0.92
C VAL A 940 23.41 -27.15 1.13
N MET A 941 24.07 -26.22 1.81
CA MET A 941 23.56 -24.88 2.06
C MET A 941 24.52 -23.83 1.53
N GLN A 942 24.02 -22.87 0.77
CA GLN A 942 24.75 -21.62 0.51
C GLN A 942 24.21 -20.54 1.46
N ALA A 943 25.10 -19.82 2.13
CA ALA A 943 24.75 -18.80 3.11
C ALA A 943 25.68 -17.59 3.05
N ILE A 944 25.10 -16.41 2.98
CA ILE A 944 25.75 -15.15 3.28
C ILE A 944 26.07 -15.13 4.77
N THR A 945 27.28 -14.71 5.12
CA THR A 945 27.78 -14.73 6.49
C THR A 945 28.48 -13.43 6.88
N ILE A 946 28.55 -13.19 8.18
CA ILE A 946 29.30 -12.09 8.79
C ILE A 946 30.48 -12.68 9.55
N PRO A 947 31.67 -12.04 9.54
CA PRO A 947 32.79 -12.43 10.38
C PRO A 947 32.39 -12.49 11.87
N GLU A 948 32.83 -13.53 12.58
CA GLU A 948 32.40 -13.80 13.95
C GLU A 948 32.61 -12.61 14.91
N ALA A 949 33.74 -11.92 14.79
CA ALA A 949 34.08 -10.77 15.63
C ALA A 949 33.05 -9.63 15.56
N ARG A 950 32.24 -9.57 14.49
CA ARG A 950 31.23 -8.52 14.26
C ARG A 950 29.81 -9.04 14.43
N TYR A 951 29.63 -10.33 14.64
CA TYR A 951 28.32 -10.95 14.56
C TYR A 951 27.35 -10.43 15.62
N GLU A 952 27.81 -10.28 16.87
CA GLU A 952 26.94 -9.81 17.96
C GLU A 952 26.51 -8.35 17.75
N GLU A 953 27.39 -7.51 17.20
CA GLU A 953 27.05 -6.13 16.83
C GLU A 953 25.99 -6.13 15.71
N VAL A 954 26.24 -6.83 14.61
CA VAL A 954 25.34 -6.87 13.45
C VAL A 954 23.98 -7.48 13.81
N ARG A 955 23.96 -8.47 14.70
CA ARG A 955 22.73 -9.09 15.20
C ARG A 955 21.77 -8.08 15.84
N HIS A 956 22.32 -7.10 16.56
CA HIS A 956 21.56 -6.08 17.31
C HIS A 956 21.49 -4.72 16.61
N ALA A 957 22.08 -4.59 15.42
CA ALA A 957 22.11 -3.34 14.65
C ALA A 957 20.97 -3.27 13.63
N ALA A 958 20.46 -2.05 13.41
CA ALA A 958 19.54 -1.74 12.32
C ALA A 958 20.36 -1.07 11.24
N ASP A 959 20.33 -1.64 10.04
CA ASP A 959 21.02 -1.09 8.89
C ASP A 959 20.06 -0.97 7.70
N PHE A 960 20.57 -0.40 6.61
CA PHE A 960 19.82 -0.24 5.36
C PHE A 960 19.24 -1.57 4.85
N ILE A 961 19.98 -2.67 4.96
CA ILE A 961 19.55 -3.97 4.42
C ILE A 961 18.42 -4.55 5.24
N ASN A 962 18.59 -4.66 6.57
CA ASN A 962 17.61 -5.32 7.43
C ASN A 962 16.39 -4.45 7.79
N THR A 963 16.38 -3.19 7.33
CA THR A 963 15.27 -2.24 7.52
C THR A 963 14.54 -1.91 6.22
N ILE A 964 15.25 -1.73 5.09
CA ILE A 964 14.67 -1.24 3.83
C ILE A 964 14.56 -2.35 2.77
N ILE A 965 15.58 -3.18 2.58
CA ILE A 965 15.61 -4.16 1.48
C ILE A 965 15.04 -5.53 1.89
N PHE A 966 15.51 -6.07 3.02
CA PHE A 966 15.11 -7.36 3.57
C PHE A 966 14.73 -7.21 5.06
N PRO A 967 13.55 -6.64 5.36
CA PRO A 967 13.08 -6.47 6.74
C PRO A 967 13.15 -7.77 7.56
N GLY A 968 13.76 -7.69 8.74
CA GLY A 968 13.86 -8.83 9.67
C GLY A 968 14.98 -9.84 9.36
N SER A 969 15.68 -9.69 8.24
CA SER A 969 16.82 -10.52 7.88
C SER A 969 17.97 -10.43 8.89
N ASN A 970 18.77 -11.47 8.95
CA ASN A 970 19.97 -11.54 9.77
C ASN A 970 20.98 -12.46 9.11
N CYS A 971 22.11 -11.91 8.66
CA CYS A 971 23.21 -12.72 8.16
C CYS A 971 23.91 -13.42 9.35
N PRO A 972 23.99 -14.76 9.37
CA PRO A 972 24.66 -15.50 10.44
C PRO A 972 26.18 -15.34 10.39
N SER A 973 26.89 -15.73 11.43
CA SER A 973 28.30 -16.15 11.30
C SER A 973 28.37 -17.67 11.09
N VAL A 974 29.50 -18.15 10.54
CA VAL A 974 29.74 -19.61 10.42
C VAL A 974 29.66 -20.27 11.81
N HIS A 975 30.24 -19.65 12.83
CA HIS A 975 30.18 -20.17 14.21
C HIS A 975 28.73 -20.28 14.71
N ALA A 976 27.91 -19.25 14.50
CA ALA A 976 26.50 -19.27 14.92
C ALA A 976 25.69 -20.36 14.22
N LEU A 977 25.94 -20.62 12.93
CA LEU A 977 25.31 -21.73 12.19
C LEU A 977 25.71 -23.07 12.79
N LEU A 978 27.01 -23.31 12.98
CA LEU A 978 27.51 -24.58 13.50
C LEU A 978 27.04 -24.82 14.94
N ALA A 979 27.00 -23.78 15.78
CA ALA A 979 26.49 -23.88 17.14
C ALA A 979 24.98 -24.21 17.17
N ALA A 980 24.18 -23.57 16.30
CA ALA A 980 22.75 -23.86 16.18
C ALA A 980 22.50 -25.28 15.66
N MET A 981 23.24 -25.69 14.64
CA MET A 981 23.20 -27.02 14.02
C MET A 981 23.55 -28.11 15.04
N ALA A 982 24.68 -27.98 15.75
CA ALA A 982 25.13 -28.97 16.72
C ALA A 982 24.17 -29.10 17.91
N LYS A 983 23.45 -28.03 18.27
CA LYS A 983 22.50 -28.04 19.39
C LYS A 983 21.17 -28.72 19.05
N LYS A 984 20.76 -28.73 17.78
CA LYS A 984 19.38 -29.06 17.37
C LYS A 984 19.27 -30.12 16.27
N SER A 985 20.38 -30.65 15.79
CA SER A 985 20.41 -31.68 14.76
C SER A 985 21.51 -32.71 15.02
N LYS A 986 21.49 -33.81 14.25
CA LYS A 986 22.55 -34.82 14.23
C LYS A 986 23.55 -34.64 13.09
N LEU A 987 23.56 -33.46 12.47
CA LEU A 987 24.40 -33.17 11.32
C LEU A 987 25.84 -32.86 11.77
N SER A 988 26.79 -33.05 10.87
CA SER A 988 28.19 -32.64 10.94
C SER A 988 28.55 -31.86 9.68
N LEU A 989 29.40 -30.84 9.83
CA LEU A 989 29.96 -30.13 8.67
C LEU A 989 31.05 -31.00 8.03
N GLU A 990 30.91 -31.27 6.74
CA GLU A 990 31.83 -32.10 5.95
C GLU A 990 32.75 -31.24 5.08
N LYS A 991 32.24 -30.11 4.56
CA LYS A 991 33.01 -29.19 3.71
C LYS A 991 32.47 -27.77 3.78
N LEU A 992 33.36 -26.80 3.61
CA LEU A 992 33.04 -25.39 3.50
C LEU A 992 33.87 -24.77 2.36
N ASP A 993 33.19 -24.21 1.36
CA ASP A 993 33.80 -23.44 0.26
C ASP A 993 33.43 -21.95 0.40
N GLN A 994 34.34 -21.03 0.05
CA GLN A 994 34.13 -19.57 0.16
C GLN A 994 34.04 -18.89 -1.21
N LEU A 995 33.03 -18.02 -1.40
CA LEU A 995 32.70 -17.38 -2.68
C LEU A 995 32.66 -15.84 -2.59
N ASN A 996 33.32 -15.23 -1.60
CA ASN A 996 33.19 -13.79 -1.28
C ASN A 996 33.32 -12.87 -2.51
N LEU A 997 34.45 -12.95 -3.23
CA LEU A 997 34.73 -12.06 -4.36
C LEU A 997 33.87 -12.38 -5.60
N HIS A 998 33.41 -13.62 -5.74
CA HIS A 998 32.47 -13.99 -6.81
C HIS A 998 31.12 -13.29 -6.63
N TYR A 999 30.68 -13.05 -5.39
CA TYR A 999 29.44 -12.31 -5.15
C TYR A 999 29.62 -10.81 -5.45
N ALA A 1000 30.78 -10.24 -5.13
CA ALA A 1000 31.10 -8.88 -5.53
C ALA A 1000 31.03 -8.70 -7.06
N GLU A 1001 31.58 -9.65 -7.84
CA GLU A 1001 31.48 -9.64 -9.30
C GLU A 1001 30.04 -9.84 -9.80
N THR A 1002 29.28 -10.73 -9.16
CA THR A 1002 27.86 -10.94 -9.50
C THR A 1002 27.03 -9.66 -9.30
N LEU A 1003 27.20 -8.97 -8.17
CA LEU A 1003 26.49 -7.73 -7.84
C LEU A 1003 26.88 -6.58 -8.79
N ARG A 1004 28.14 -6.53 -9.20
CA ARG A 1004 28.63 -5.58 -10.21
C ARG A 1004 27.95 -5.80 -11.55
N GLU A 1005 27.87 -7.05 -12.01
CA GLU A 1005 27.21 -7.37 -13.27
C GLU A 1005 25.69 -7.11 -13.20
N TRP A 1006 25.04 -7.41 -12.07
CA TRP A 1006 23.64 -7.03 -11.85
C TRP A 1006 23.43 -5.53 -11.89
N ARG A 1007 24.29 -4.76 -11.21
CA ARG A 1007 24.26 -3.28 -11.23
C ARG A 1007 24.40 -2.74 -12.65
N ARG A 1008 25.37 -3.27 -13.40
CA ARG A 1008 25.60 -2.88 -14.80
C ARG A 1008 24.38 -3.18 -15.67
N ARG A 1009 23.84 -4.40 -15.61
CA ARG A 1009 22.63 -4.78 -16.38
C ARG A 1009 21.41 -3.94 -15.99
N PHE A 1010 21.21 -3.70 -14.70
CA PHE A 1010 20.13 -2.86 -14.18
C PHE A 1010 20.23 -1.42 -14.72
N HIS A 1011 21.43 -0.83 -14.71
CA HIS A 1011 21.66 0.52 -15.23
C HIS A 1011 21.48 0.65 -16.75
N LEU A 1012 21.85 -0.38 -17.51
CA LEU A 1012 21.61 -0.43 -18.96
C LEU A 1012 20.12 -0.57 -19.34
N ARG A 1013 19.25 -0.88 -18.37
CA ARG A 1013 17.82 -1.15 -18.58
C ARG A 1013 16.92 -0.18 -17.81
N LEU A 1014 17.44 0.98 -17.38
CA LEU A 1014 16.65 1.92 -16.57
C LEU A 1014 15.39 2.43 -17.27
N ASP A 1015 15.39 2.55 -18.59
CA ASP A 1015 14.20 2.98 -19.33
C ASP A 1015 13.13 1.88 -19.34
N ASP A 1016 13.52 0.60 -19.37
CA ASP A 1016 12.61 -0.54 -19.20
C ASP A 1016 12.08 -0.62 -17.77
N VAL A 1017 12.94 -0.35 -16.77
CA VAL A 1017 12.55 -0.26 -15.35
C VAL A 1017 11.50 0.85 -15.15
N ARG A 1018 11.72 2.05 -15.70
CA ARG A 1018 10.75 3.15 -15.63
C ARG A 1018 9.44 2.83 -16.34
N SER A 1019 9.53 2.21 -17.52
CA SER A 1019 8.36 1.78 -18.30
C SER A 1019 7.53 0.73 -17.57
N SER A 1020 8.16 -0.06 -16.69
CA SER A 1020 7.50 -1.04 -15.83
C SER A 1020 6.83 -0.41 -14.59
N GLY A 1021 6.85 0.92 -14.45
CA GLY A 1021 6.15 1.65 -13.39
C GLY A 1021 7.00 1.98 -12.14
N PHE A 1022 8.31 1.73 -12.17
CA PHE A 1022 9.22 2.06 -11.07
C PHE A 1022 9.79 3.48 -11.21
N ASP A 1023 9.73 4.26 -10.14
CA ASP A 1023 10.16 5.67 -10.12
C ASP A 1023 11.65 5.85 -9.79
N ASP A 1024 12.12 7.11 -9.82
CA ASP A 1024 13.52 7.42 -9.53
C ASP A 1024 13.90 7.11 -8.06
N LEU A 1025 12.94 7.12 -7.12
CA LEU A 1025 13.18 6.70 -5.74
C LEU A 1025 13.53 5.20 -5.70
N PHE A 1026 12.76 4.37 -6.40
CA PHE A 1026 13.05 2.95 -6.53
C PHE A 1026 14.44 2.72 -7.16
N ILE A 1027 14.75 3.42 -8.25
CA ILE A 1027 16.03 3.31 -8.94
C ILE A 1027 17.20 3.68 -8.01
N ARG A 1028 17.07 4.77 -7.25
CA ARG A 1028 18.09 5.17 -6.25
C ARG A 1028 18.22 4.11 -5.15
N CYS A 1029 17.10 3.59 -4.65
CA CYS A 1029 17.09 2.53 -3.65
C CYS A 1029 17.84 1.27 -4.14
N TRP A 1030 17.51 0.80 -5.36
CA TRP A 1030 18.15 -0.38 -5.95
C TRP A 1030 19.63 -0.17 -6.25
N ARG A 1031 20.02 1.02 -6.74
CA ARG A 1031 21.43 1.37 -6.92
C ARG A 1031 22.18 1.34 -5.60
N PHE A 1032 21.65 1.99 -4.57
CA PHE A 1032 22.26 2.02 -3.24
C PHE A 1032 22.43 0.61 -2.70
N TYR A 1033 21.40 -0.23 -2.81
CA TYR A 1033 21.42 -1.63 -2.43
C TYR A 1033 22.53 -2.43 -3.12
N LEU A 1034 22.57 -2.42 -4.45
CA LEU A 1034 23.55 -3.20 -5.22
C LEU A 1034 24.99 -2.73 -4.91
N CYS A 1035 25.22 -1.41 -4.84
CA CYS A 1035 26.54 -0.86 -4.52
C CYS A 1035 26.97 -1.16 -3.08
N TYR A 1036 26.03 -1.07 -2.13
CA TYR A 1036 26.30 -1.33 -0.71
C TYR A 1036 26.70 -2.78 -0.48
N CYS A 1037 25.98 -3.74 -1.09
CA CYS A 1037 26.32 -5.15 -1.03
C CYS A 1037 27.61 -5.47 -1.81
N GLU A 1038 27.80 -4.89 -3.00
CA GLU A 1038 29.01 -5.07 -3.82
C GLU A 1038 30.27 -4.73 -2.99
N ALA A 1039 30.28 -3.55 -2.36
CA ALA A 1039 31.38 -3.10 -1.53
C ALA A 1039 31.60 -4.00 -0.29
N GLY A 1040 30.54 -4.48 0.35
CA GLY A 1040 30.63 -5.37 1.51
C GLY A 1040 31.30 -6.72 1.21
N PHE A 1041 31.00 -7.32 0.06
CA PHE A 1041 31.63 -8.56 -0.40
C PHE A 1041 33.05 -8.33 -0.92
N GLU A 1042 33.27 -7.24 -1.67
CA GLU A 1042 34.60 -6.89 -2.20
C GLU A 1042 35.60 -6.63 -1.07
N SER A 1043 35.15 -5.96 0.00
CA SER A 1043 35.96 -5.76 1.20
C SER A 1043 36.00 -6.98 2.13
N GLN A 1044 35.26 -8.05 1.81
CA GLN A 1044 35.11 -9.25 2.64
C GLN A 1044 34.61 -8.97 4.07
N THR A 1045 33.87 -7.88 4.26
CA THR A 1045 33.20 -7.58 5.54
C THR A 1045 31.88 -8.34 5.68
N ILE A 1046 31.43 -8.90 4.57
CA ILE A 1046 30.39 -9.92 4.42
C ILE A 1046 31.02 -11.03 3.58
N GLY A 1047 30.74 -12.28 3.90
CA GLY A 1047 31.23 -13.46 3.19
C GLY A 1047 30.09 -14.31 2.63
N LEU A 1048 30.40 -15.25 1.75
CA LEU A 1048 29.47 -16.23 1.20
C LEU A 1048 30.12 -17.60 1.29
N ASN A 1049 29.40 -18.58 1.84
CA ASN A 1049 29.92 -19.94 1.98
C ASN A 1049 28.94 -20.97 1.42
N ILE A 1050 29.48 -22.02 0.80
CA ILE A 1050 28.77 -23.28 0.54
C ILE A 1050 29.19 -24.25 1.63
N LEU A 1051 28.24 -24.74 2.42
CA LEU A 1051 28.43 -25.69 3.51
C LEU A 1051 27.79 -27.01 3.16
N VAL A 1052 28.55 -28.10 3.27
CA VAL A 1052 28.06 -29.47 3.07
C VAL A 1052 27.94 -30.15 4.41
N PHE A 1053 26.78 -30.76 4.67
CA PHE A 1053 26.48 -31.45 5.91
C PHE A 1053 26.04 -32.89 5.65
N SER A 1054 26.43 -33.78 6.55
CA SER A 1054 25.97 -35.17 6.58
C SER A 1054 25.72 -35.59 8.03
N ARG A 1055 25.30 -36.85 8.29
CA ARG A 1055 25.28 -37.38 9.66
C ARG A 1055 26.58 -38.11 9.96
N GLN A 1056 26.97 -38.06 11.24
CA GLN A 1056 28.07 -38.88 11.73
C GLN A 1056 27.88 -40.35 11.36
N GLY A 1057 28.91 -40.92 10.73
CA GLY A 1057 28.90 -42.31 10.29
C GLY A 1057 28.20 -42.56 8.95
N ASN A 1058 27.87 -41.52 8.16
CA ASN A 1058 27.39 -41.68 6.79
C ASN A 1058 28.50 -42.27 5.90
N ARG A 1059 28.45 -43.60 5.70
CA ARG A 1059 29.42 -44.34 4.88
C ARG A 1059 29.15 -44.23 3.37
N ALA A 1060 28.00 -43.68 2.99
CA ALA A 1060 27.64 -43.49 1.58
C ALA A 1060 28.22 -42.19 1.00
N LEU A 1061 28.73 -41.28 1.86
CA LEU A 1061 29.35 -40.05 1.41
C LEU A 1061 30.75 -40.33 0.86
N GLU A 1062 30.95 -40.09 -0.43
CA GLU A 1062 32.27 -40.14 -1.06
C GLU A 1062 33.09 -38.87 -0.72
N PRO A 1063 34.44 -38.91 -0.81
CA PRO A 1063 35.27 -37.74 -0.57
C PRO A 1063 34.88 -36.53 -1.45
N LEU A 1064 34.70 -35.36 -0.83
CA LEU A 1064 34.30 -34.13 -1.52
C LEU A 1064 35.52 -33.43 -2.15
N CYS A 1065 35.93 -33.85 -3.36
CA CYS A 1065 37.05 -33.26 -4.11
C CYS A 1065 36.74 -31.85 -4.66
N ASP A 1066 37.75 -31.01 -4.88
CA ASP A 1066 37.56 -29.73 -5.57
C ASP A 1066 37.29 -29.96 -7.06
N THR A 1067 36.23 -29.35 -7.56
CA THR A 1067 35.74 -29.51 -8.94
C THR A 1067 36.67 -28.81 -9.92
N ALA A 1068 37.84 -29.40 -10.18
CA ALA A 1068 38.71 -29.05 -11.31
C ALA A 1068 39.08 -30.25 -12.19
N GLU A 1069 38.85 -31.50 -11.79
CA GLU A 1069 39.39 -32.67 -12.53
C GLU A 1069 38.36 -33.72 -13.00
N LEU A 1070 37.04 -33.54 -12.78
CA LEU A 1070 36.06 -34.62 -13.02
C LEU A 1070 35.04 -34.41 -14.14
N VAL A 1071 35.26 -33.45 -15.05
CA VAL A 1071 34.51 -33.41 -16.32
C VAL A 1071 35.48 -33.54 -17.49
N GLY A 1072 36.04 -34.74 -17.64
CA GLY A 1072 36.35 -35.23 -18.98
C GLY A 1072 35.04 -35.36 -19.78
N PRO A 1073 35.06 -35.22 -21.11
CA PRO A 1073 33.85 -35.24 -21.92
C PRO A 1073 33.10 -36.56 -21.69
N ILE A 1074 31.90 -36.47 -21.10
CA ILE A 1074 30.97 -37.60 -21.05
C ILE A 1074 30.73 -38.00 -22.50
N ALA A 1075 31.11 -39.23 -22.84
CA ALA A 1075 30.96 -39.79 -24.16
C ALA A 1075 29.52 -39.59 -24.63
N LYS A 1076 29.37 -38.88 -25.76
CA LYS A 1076 28.16 -38.86 -26.57
C LYS A 1076 27.93 -40.28 -27.10
N ASP A 1077 27.36 -41.15 -26.29
CA ASP A 1077 26.72 -42.39 -26.75
C ASP A 1077 25.92 -43.01 -25.60
N GLN A 1078 24.70 -42.53 -25.43
CA GLN A 1078 23.53 -43.39 -25.24
C GLN A 1078 22.27 -42.52 -25.30
N LYS A 1079 21.61 -42.56 -26.46
CA LYS A 1079 20.19 -42.21 -26.57
C LYS A 1079 19.39 -43.15 -25.66
N ILE A 1080 18.60 -42.58 -24.76
CA ILE A 1080 17.30 -43.12 -24.34
C ILE A 1080 16.30 -41.98 -24.41
#